data_AF-A0A351TFS1-F1
#
_entry.id   AF-A0A351TFS1-F1
#
_cell.length_a   1.000
_cell.length_b   1.000
_cell.length_c   1.000
_cell.angle_alpha   90.00
_cell.angle_beta   90.00
_cell.angle_gamma   90.00
#
_symmetry.space_group_name_H-M   'P 1'
#
loop_
_entity.id
_entity.type
_entity.pdbx_description
1 polymer ?
#
loop_
_entity_poly.entity_id
_entity_poly.type
_entity_poly.pdbx_seq_one_letter_code
_entity_poly.pdbx_strand_id
1 'polypeptide(L)'
;MERSRSMNLIKITDLTRQLSLSSRTLRYYEQVGLIESIRLPSETYRYYDTFSVQRLQQIIILRKMQIPVKEILRIYENPEISTLVETFTAKIAEIDREVTALSELKDIINTFLQKVTEKGIKRISALPLLYEEMEKQEELRKEQGSPVLHHLDHLQEQLSAPLETAVVLLPPMRVLTSCLKQVPGESDNTGFWHTVQAMGLPPGLPGSHEQFEFQNGSQGAVMLRIEKSFRNDTGYLDISFPGGLYGCVNVYTDQDVEEQFRRLVKSFDDNHLYEIDYSHEGGLNRHALIENLISPDESRELVSLLVPVKQRLANPAYFEKPVEVPAGTITMEEIQAGNPVLWEREVALDKMTPINNPHYRILENGEAEYTGWISTRVLNTNVAVRLPFRVDMEFRLGENDEQFGYGSEEGGILFYHGAEPGCGAETDYYAGGIAAGNLSQSSFGINMGNQPSEDRSKASLRREAITFRQPVFLDLYDFPGRGKIRGKGYNRVTWILGPRHLAVIINGEIRYCGVGFPYMSLDLGRAAVGDIIIGSNGQGMKYFRSIRVSQLVYTPKTRLKKEELLMTTRQSNNILSNIHRLVTDEYGENYWFNGCARYVMECLGETDYDYNFFAGLTGDVFTQYYPKGEFRGEGVSGYMLAEGPHKNLRETDTCFALVSEDPGFIEALFEKCGYASTFVSRRELRRNPDMYLQTLISYIDRGLPVIVWGTGEPPAGVLVGYEEYGKTLLYITGNNNRPERISLEKLLEENEFPNPGWIFIGNKKEAPSLAGLYREAVRILPKLLATETESFWFGAAAFRAWAEDIEQGRFDGVKPEEFDPWSAHTAYVCGLATNASCCHAFLEKAMELNPDLTFLKEVGALYKRCGEMWNHDNGNDLEALGGGFNVTLEALQDKQRRGRIAAKLREFAQVTEEIRRVVYREINDTSVIKKADSLR
;
A
#
# COMPACT_ATOMS: atom_id res chain seq x y z
N MET A 1 -43.06 -51.09 -12.96
CA MET A 1 -43.35 -50.89 -14.39
C MET A 1 -42.01 -50.76 -15.09
N GLU A 2 -41.56 -51.78 -15.81
CA GLU A 2 -40.28 -51.72 -16.52
C GLU A 2 -40.34 -50.68 -17.64
N ARG A 3 -39.30 -49.86 -17.74
CA ARG A 3 -38.76 -49.49 -19.06
C ARG A 3 -37.25 -49.64 -19.02
N SER A 4 -36.80 -50.79 -19.53
CA SER A 4 -35.53 -50.86 -20.24
C SER A 4 -35.52 -49.79 -21.33
N ARG A 5 -34.98 -48.61 -21.01
CA ARG A 5 -34.42 -47.72 -22.02
C ARG A 5 -33.02 -48.24 -22.28
N SER A 6 -32.79 -48.72 -23.49
CA SER A 6 -31.43 -48.85 -24.01
C SER A 6 -30.68 -47.56 -23.71
N MET A 7 -29.64 -47.63 -22.87
CA MET A 7 -28.72 -46.52 -22.68
C MET A 7 -27.99 -46.35 -24.00
N ASN A 8 -28.51 -45.45 -24.84
CA ASN A 8 -27.99 -45.19 -26.17
C ASN A 8 -26.72 -44.34 -26.04
N LEU A 9 -25.64 -45.01 -25.64
CA LEU A 9 -24.35 -44.42 -25.31
C LEU A 9 -23.62 -44.03 -26.59
N ILE A 10 -23.37 -42.74 -26.77
CA ILE A 10 -22.65 -42.21 -27.94
C ILE A 10 -21.17 -42.08 -27.57
N LYS A 11 -20.31 -42.73 -28.34
CA LYS A 11 -18.85 -42.67 -28.18
C LYS A 11 -18.37 -41.25 -28.46
N ILE A 12 -17.37 -40.78 -27.69
CA ILE A 12 -16.82 -39.43 -27.84
C ILE A 12 -16.47 -39.07 -29.29
N THR A 13 -15.90 -40.00 -30.07
CA THR A 13 -15.52 -39.80 -31.48
C THR A 13 -16.68 -39.56 -32.43
N ASP A 14 -17.84 -40.13 -32.14
CA ASP A 14 -19.04 -40.00 -32.97
C ASP A 14 -19.87 -38.80 -32.52
N LEU A 15 -19.88 -38.50 -31.22
CA LEU A 15 -20.52 -37.31 -30.67
C LEU A 15 -19.81 -36.02 -31.11
N THR A 16 -18.48 -36.00 -31.15
CA THR A 16 -17.70 -34.88 -31.70
C THR A 16 -18.06 -34.60 -33.16
N ARG A 17 -18.26 -35.66 -33.96
CA ARG A 17 -18.68 -35.55 -35.36
C ARG A 17 -20.14 -35.08 -35.48
N GLN A 18 -21.02 -35.56 -34.62
CA GLN A 18 -22.46 -35.24 -34.65
C GLN A 18 -22.78 -33.80 -34.21
N LEU A 19 -22.05 -33.28 -33.22
CA LEU A 19 -22.28 -31.94 -32.64
C LEU A 19 -21.28 -30.88 -33.14
N SER A 20 -20.35 -31.24 -34.03
CA SER A 20 -19.26 -30.39 -34.52
C SER A 20 -18.44 -29.74 -33.39
N LEU A 21 -18.15 -30.53 -32.35
CA LEU A 21 -17.32 -30.12 -31.21
C LEU A 21 -16.00 -30.89 -31.20
N SER A 22 -14.93 -30.30 -30.67
CA SER A 22 -13.67 -31.03 -30.48
C SER A 22 -13.74 -31.99 -29.29
N SER A 23 -12.96 -33.06 -29.32
CA SER A 23 -12.79 -33.98 -28.18
C SER A 23 -12.22 -33.29 -26.94
N ARG A 24 -11.53 -32.15 -27.11
CA ARG A 24 -11.00 -31.30 -26.03
C ARG A 24 -12.13 -30.51 -25.38
N THR A 25 -13.05 -29.96 -26.16
CA THR A 25 -14.22 -29.19 -25.68
C THR A 25 -15.14 -30.06 -24.83
N LEU A 26 -15.40 -31.31 -25.23
CA LEU A 26 -16.20 -32.24 -24.43
C LEU A 26 -15.54 -32.64 -23.09
N ARG A 27 -14.20 -32.78 -23.08
CA ARG A 27 -13.45 -33.02 -21.83
C ARG A 27 -13.42 -31.79 -20.93
N TYR A 28 -13.37 -30.59 -21.51
CA TYR A 28 -13.41 -29.35 -20.75
C TYR A 28 -14.78 -29.16 -20.08
N TYR A 29 -15.90 -29.36 -20.79
CA TYR A 29 -17.23 -29.32 -20.18
C TYR A 29 -17.46 -30.44 -19.14
N GLU A 30 -16.79 -31.59 -19.27
CA GLU A 30 -16.76 -32.61 -18.22
C GLU A 30 -15.96 -32.15 -16.99
N GLN A 31 -14.75 -31.63 -17.20
CA GLN A 31 -13.86 -31.13 -16.14
C GLN A 31 -14.50 -30.00 -15.32
N VAL A 32 -15.22 -29.06 -15.96
CA VAL A 32 -15.91 -27.97 -15.23
C VAL A 32 -17.27 -28.39 -14.67
N GLY A 33 -17.63 -29.68 -14.69
CA GLY A 33 -18.86 -30.20 -14.07
C GLY A 33 -20.16 -29.95 -14.83
N LEU A 34 -20.11 -29.41 -16.06
CA LEU A 34 -21.31 -29.21 -16.87
C LEU A 34 -21.92 -30.53 -17.35
N ILE A 35 -21.11 -31.53 -17.68
CA ILE A 35 -21.55 -32.83 -18.21
C ILE A 35 -20.76 -33.99 -17.59
N GLU A 36 -21.25 -35.21 -17.71
CA GLU A 36 -20.56 -36.41 -17.22
C GLU A 36 -20.31 -37.39 -18.38
N SER A 37 -19.30 -38.25 -18.27
CA SER A 37 -19.13 -39.39 -19.18
C SER A 37 -19.05 -40.72 -18.44
N ILE A 38 -19.46 -41.77 -19.14
CA ILE A 38 -19.45 -43.16 -18.70
C ILE A 38 -18.29 -43.86 -19.40
N ARG A 39 -17.58 -44.73 -18.66
CA ARG A 39 -16.58 -45.64 -19.24
C ARG A 39 -17.08 -47.07 -19.15
N LEU A 40 -17.09 -47.78 -20.27
CA LEU A 40 -17.49 -49.19 -20.31
C LEU A 40 -16.32 -50.07 -19.83
N PRO A 41 -16.56 -51.17 -19.09
CA PRO A 41 -15.49 -51.96 -18.46
C PRO A 41 -14.43 -52.52 -19.42
N SER A 42 -14.75 -52.65 -20.70
CA SER A 42 -13.88 -53.19 -21.76
C SER A 42 -13.31 -52.12 -22.71
N GLU A 43 -13.56 -50.83 -22.49
CA GLU A 43 -13.11 -49.76 -23.38
C GLU A 43 -12.49 -48.57 -22.65
N THR A 44 -11.41 -48.05 -23.23
CA THR A 44 -10.71 -46.84 -22.76
C THR A 44 -11.38 -45.53 -23.18
N TYR A 45 -12.43 -45.60 -24.01
CA TYR A 45 -13.13 -44.44 -24.55
C TYR A 45 -14.25 -43.96 -23.62
N ARG A 46 -14.49 -42.65 -23.67
CA ARG A 46 -15.64 -42.00 -23.02
C ARG A 46 -16.90 -42.18 -23.86
N TYR A 47 -17.99 -42.44 -23.17
CA TYR A 47 -19.34 -42.56 -23.72
C TYR A 47 -20.26 -41.56 -23.02
N TYR A 48 -21.19 -40.97 -23.76
CA TYR A 48 -22.16 -40.00 -23.23
C TYR A 48 -23.56 -40.56 -23.40
N ASP A 49 -24.37 -40.43 -22.35
CA ASP A 49 -25.76 -40.89 -22.35
C ASP A 49 -26.70 -39.83 -22.98
N THR A 50 -27.97 -40.18 -23.14
CA THR A 50 -28.96 -39.27 -23.73
C THR A 50 -29.18 -37.98 -22.93
N PHE A 51 -29.00 -37.99 -21.61
CA PHE A 51 -29.11 -36.77 -20.79
C PHE A 51 -27.92 -35.84 -21.03
N SER A 52 -26.70 -36.37 -21.01
CA SER A 52 -25.47 -35.62 -21.31
C SER A 52 -25.49 -35.03 -22.72
N VAL A 53 -26.04 -35.75 -23.71
CA VAL A 53 -26.23 -35.24 -25.08
C VAL A 53 -27.26 -34.10 -25.13
N GLN A 54 -28.37 -34.18 -24.40
CA GLN A 54 -29.35 -33.09 -24.32
C GLN A 54 -28.77 -31.84 -23.63
N ARG A 55 -28.03 -32.03 -22.54
CA ARG A 55 -27.36 -30.90 -21.86
C ARG A 55 -26.27 -30.30 -22.75
N LEU A 56 -25.51 -31.10 -23.50
CA LEU A 56 -24.58 -30.60 -24.52
C LEU A 56 -25.28 -29.74 -25.57
N GLN A 57 -26.46 -30.13 -26.06
CA GLN A 57 -27.22 -29.32 -27.02
C GLN A 57 -27.61 -27.96 -26.43
N GLN A 58 -28.04 -27.91 -25.16
CA GLN A 58 -28.33 -26.66 -24.45
C GLN A 58 -27.08 -25.78 -24.27
N ILE A 59 -25.96 -26.37 -23.82
CA ILE A 59 -24.67 -25.68 -23.69
C ILE A 59 -24.21 -25.12 -25.05
N ILE A 60 -24.34 -25.89 -26.14
CA ILE A 60 -24.02 -25.41 -27.50
C ILE A 60 -24.89 -24.22 -27.90
N ILE A 61 -26.19 -24.22 -27.58
CA ILE A 61 -27.08 -23.09 -27.88
C ILE A 61 -26.65 -21.84 -27.10
N LEU A 62 -26.41 -21.96 -25.79
CA LEU A 62 -25.96 -20.85 -24.95
C LEU A 62 -24.58 -20.33 -25.39
N ARG A 63 -23.64 -21.22 -25.75
CA ARG A 63 -22.33 -20.82 -26.31
C ARG A 63 -22.44 -20.16 -27.70
N LYS A 64 -23.42 -20.56 -28.53
CA LYS A 64 -23.73 -19.88 -29.81
C LYS A 64 -24.36 -18.50 -29.59
N MET A 65 -25.06 -18.30 -28.48
CA MET A 65 -25.51 -16.98 -27.98
C MET A 65 -24.40 -16.22 -27.24
N GLN A 66 -23.14 -16.68 -27.36
CA GLN A 66 -21.94 -16.10 -26.74
C GLN A 66 -21.94 -16.04 -25.20
N ILE A 67 -22.84 -16.77 -24.52
CA ILE A 67 -22.88 -16.81 -23.05
C ILE A 67 -21.60 -17.50 -22.50
N PRO A 68 -20.85 -16.90 -21.56
CA PRO A 68 -19.66 -17.51 -20.97
C PRO A 68 -19.96 -18.82 -20.24
N VAL A 69 -19.00 -19.76 -20.24
CA VAL A 69 -19.14 -21.08 -19.59
C VAL A 69 -19.43 -20.95 -18.09
N LYS A 70 -18.90 -19.92 -17.43
CA LYS A 70 -19.17 -19.58 -16.02
C LYS A 70 -20.65 -19.24 -15.76
N GLU A 71 -21.29 -18.46 -16.62
CA GLU A 71 -22.72 -18.16 -16.47
C GLU A 71 -23.59 -19.37 -16.83
N ILE A 72 -23.16 -20.20 -17.80
CA ILE A 72 -23.83 -21.48 -18.08
C ILE A 72 -23.79 -22.40 -16.85
N LEU A 73 -22.69 -22.44 -16.10
CA LEU A 73 -22.61 -23.14 -14.82
C LEU A 73 -23.58 -22.56 -13.79
N ARG A 74 -23.56 -21.24 -13.58
CA ARG A 74 -24.48 -20.54 -12.65
C ARG A 74 -25.96 -20.85 -12.95
N ILE A 75 -26.34 -20.93 -14.23
CA ILE A 75 -27.70 -21.32 -14.67
C ILE A 75 -28.06 -22.77 -14.30
N TYR A 76 -27.10 -23.70 -14.31
CA TYR A 76 -27.34 -25.10 -13.91
C TYR A 76 -27.22 -25.34 -12.39
N GLU A 77 -26.44 -24.53 -11.68
CA GLU A 77 -26.30 -24.58 -10.22
C GLU A 77 -27.50 -23.96 -9.51
N ASN A 78 -28.05 -22.87 -10.05
CA ASN A 78 -29.27 -22.23 -9.57
C ASN A 78 -30.36 -22.24 -10.67
N PRO A 79 -31.15 -23.34 -10.79
CA PRO A 79 -32.09 -23.56 -11.88
C PRO A 79 -33.38 -22.71 -11.82
N GLU A 80 -33.35 -21.58 -11.10
CA GLU A 80 -34.40 -20.58 -11.12
C GLU A 80 -34.40 -19.81 -12.45
N ILE A 81 -35.60 -19.55 -12.98
CA ILE A 81 -35.78 -18.85 -14.27
C ILE A 81 -35.21 -17.41 -14.20
N SER A 82 -35.20 -16.79 -13.02
CA SER A 82 -34.58 -15.47 -12.80
C SER A 82 -33.10 -15.44 -13.19
N THR A 83 -32.32 -16.46 -12.82
CA THR A 83 -30.88 -16.53 -13.14
C THR A 83 -30.66 -16.52 -14.66
N LEU A 84 -31.46 -17.28 -15.41
CA LEU A 84 -31.39 -17.31 -16.87
C LEU A 84 -31.83 -15.98 -17.50
N VAL A 85 -32.87 -15.34 -16.96
CA VAL A 85 -33.35 -14.02 -17.42
C VAL A 85 -32.31 -12.94 -17.15
N GLU A 86 -31.69 -12.90 -15.96
CA GLU A 86 -30.58 -12.00 -15.64
C GLU A 86 -29.42 -12.15 -16.62
N THR A 87 -28.96 -13.38 -16.88
CA THR A 87 -27.88 -13.65 -17.84
C THR A 87 -28.23 -13.17 -19.25
N PHE A 88 -29.47 -13.37 -19.70
CA PHE A 88 -29.90 -12.92 -21.02
C PHE A 88 -30.10 -11.39 -21.09
N THR A 89 -30.64 -10.74 -20.06
CA THR A 89 -30.74 -9.28 -20.00
C THR A 89 -29.35 -8.64 -19.99
N ALA A 90 -28.39 -9.21 -19.25
CA ALA A 90 -27.01 -8.75 -19.25
C ALA A 90 -26.34 -8.90 -20.63
N LYS A 91 -26.51 -10.04 -21.32
CA LYS A 91 -25.95 -10.22 -22.67
C LYS A 91 -26.66 -9.37 -23.73
N ILE A 92 -27.97 -9.10 -23.59
CA ILE A 92 -28.67 -8.13 -24.45
C ILE A 92 -28.08 -6.74 -24.25
N ALA A 93 -27.88 -6.27 -23.01
CA ALA A 93 -27.25 -4.97 -22.74
C ALA A 93 -25.76 -4.89 -23.15
N GLU A 94 -25.07 -6.02 -23.26
CA GLU A 94 -23.73 -6.11 -23.88
C GLU A 94 -23.81 -5.99 -25.41
N ILE A 95 -24.72 -6.73 -26.05
CA ILE A 95 -24.97 -6.64 -27.50
C ILE A 95 -25.46 -5.24 -27.90
N ASP A 96 -26.33 -4.61 -27.11
CA ASP A 96 -26.83 -3.25 -27.38
C ASP A 96 -25.69 -2.21 -27.29
N ARG A 97 -24.72 -2.41 -26.38
CA ARG A 97 -23.49 -1.60 -26.32
C ARG A 97 -22.58 -1.86 -27.53
N GLU A 98 -22.35 -3.12 -27.90
CA GLU A 98 -21.59 -3.49 -29.12
C GLU A 98 -22.26 -2.88 -30.37
N VAL A 99 -23.59 -2.94 -30.48
CA VAL A 99 -24.36 -2.37 -31.61
C VAL A 99 -24.30 -0.84 -31.63
N THR A 100 -24.30 -0.19 -30.46
CA THR A 100 -24.11 1.27 -30.35
C THR A 100 -22.71 1.64 -30.82
N ALA A 101 -21.67 1.01 -30.26
CA ALA A 101 -20.27 1.20 -30.65
C ALA A 101 -20.02 0.96 -32.16
N LEU A 102 -20.60 -0.10 -32.72
CA LEU A 102 -20.52 -0.41 -34.16
C LEU A 102 -21.30 0.59 -35.02
N SER A 103 -22.38 1.19 -34.50
CA SER A 103 -23.15 2.23 -35.20
C SER A 103 -22.39 3.57 -35.19
N GLU A 104 -21.81 3.96 -34.06
CA GLU A 104 -20.94 5.13 -33.93
C GLU A 104 -19.72 5.00 -34.85
N LEU A 105 -19.00 3.87 -34.82
CA LEU A 105 -17.89 3.58 -35.72
C LEU A 105 -18.29 3.67 -37.20
N LYS A 106 -19.47 3.14 -37.55
CA LYS A 106 -20.02 3.22 -38.91
C LYS A 106 -20.36 4.65 -39.31
N ASP A 107 -20.88 5.48 -38.41
CA ASP A 107 -21.23 6.87 -38.70
C ASP A 107 -19.98 7.77 -38.81
N ILE A 108 -18.92 7.48 -38.04
CA ILE A 108 -17.58 8.03 -38.25
C ILE A 108 -17.09 7.67 -39.66
N ILE A 109 -17.10 6.38 -40.02
CA ILE A 109 -16.67 5.91 -41.35
C ILE A 109 -17.48 6.56 -42.48
N ASN A 110 -18.79 6.72 -42.32
CA ASN A 110 -19.65 7.41 -43.30
C ASN A 110 -19.29 8.89 -43.43
N THR A 111 -19.01 9.57 -42.31
CA THR A 111 -18.61 10.99 -42.30
C THR A 111 -17.25 11.18 -42.98
N PHE A 112 -16.28 10.30 -42.70
CA PHE A 112 -15.00 10.26 -43.42
C PHE A 112 -15.22 10.04 -44.93
N LEU A 113 -16.04 9.05 -45.31
CA LEU A 113 -16.33 8.73 -46.71
C LEU A 113 -16.99 9.91 -47.45
N GLN A 114 -17.94 10.59 -46.80
CA GLN A 114 -18.60 11.78 -47.35
C GLN A 114 -17.58 12.91 -47.57
N LYS A 115 -16.77 13.27 -46.56
CA LYS A 115 -15.77 14.35 -46.69
C LYS A 115 -14.67 14.03 -47.71
N VAL A 116 -14.23 12.76 -47.80
CA VAL A 116 -13.31 12.27 -48.85
C VAL A 116 -13.91 12.49 -50.25
N THR A 117 -15.21 12.19 -50.41
CA THR A 117 -15.91 12.29 -51.69
C THR A 117 -16.18 13.74 -52.09
N GLU A 118 -16.70 14.57 -51.18
CA GLU A 118 -16.98 15.99 -51.41
C GLU A 118 -15.72 16.79 -51.75
N LYS A 119 -14.61 16.55 -51.05
CA LYS A 119 -13.31 17.21 -51.32
C LYS A 119 -12.51 16.52 -52.45
N GLY A 120 -13.03 15.46 -53.06
CA GLY A 120 -12.42 14.77 -54.21
C GLY A 120 -11.04 14.18 -53.94
N ILE A 121 -10.83 13.65 -52.73
CA ILE A 121 -9.52 13.21 -52.22
C ILE A 121 -9.14 11.83 -52.80
N LYS A 122 -7.96 11.75 -53.42
CA LYS A 122 -7.51 10.57 -54.21
C LYS A 122 -6.23 9.89 -53.71
N ARG A 123 -5.70 10.28 -52.54
CA ARG A 123 -4.45 9.72 -51.97
C ARG A 123 -4.57 9.58 -50.46
N ILE A 124 -4.10 8.45 -49.94
CA ILE A 124 -4.23 8.05 -48.53
C ILE A 124 -3.50 9.00 -47.56
N SER A 125 -2.42 9.66 -48.02
CA SER A 125 -1.64 10.63 -47.24
C SER A 125 -2.39 11.90 -46.85
N ALA A 126 -3.62 12.09 -47.33
CA ALA A 126 -4.48 13.21 -46.94
C ALA A 126 -5.44 12.88 -45.78
N LEU A 127 -5.45 11.63 -45.28
CA LEU A 127 -6.32 11.23 -44.16
C LEU A 127 -6.03 11.97 -42.84
N PRO A 128 -4.77 12.22 -42.41
CA PRO A 128 -4.50 12.99 -41.20
C PRO A 128 -5.02 14.44 -41.28
N LEU A 129 -4.92 15.06 -42.46
CA LEU A 129 -5.42 16.42 -42.70
C LEU A 129 -6.96 16.49 -42.75
N LEU A 130 -7.61 15.42 -43.20
CA LEU A 130 -9.07 15.24 -43.11
C LEU A 130 -9.52 15.09 -41.65
N TYR A 131 -8.74 14.37 -40.86
CA TYR A 131 -8.97 14.12 -39.43
C TYR A 131 -8.85 15.42 -38.62
N GLU A 132 -7.76 16.19 -38.76
CA GLU A 132 -7.58 17.49 -38.09
C GLU A 132 -8.68 18.51 -38.44
N GLU A 133 -9.18 18.48 -39.68
CA GLU A 133 -10.30 19.33 -40.13
C GLU A 133 -11.64 18.85 -39.57
N MET A 134 -11.79 17.55 -39.27
CA MET A 134 -12.97 17.01 -38.60
C MET A 134 -13.03 17.48 -37.15
N GLU A 135 -11.94 17.33 -36.40
CA GLU A 135 -11.84 17.84 -35.01
C GLU A 135 -12.18 19.33 -34.95
N LYS A 136 -11.53 20.17 -35.78
CA LYS A 136 -11.79 21.63 -35.79
C LYS A 136 -13.25 21.99 -36.12
N GLN A 137 -13.95 21.19 -36.93
CA GLN A 137 -15.37 21.43 -37.23
C GLN A 137 -16.32 20.97 -36.13
N GLU A 138 -15.91 20.00 -35.31
CA GLU A 138 -16.64 19.55 -34.12
C GLU A 138 -16.42 20.53 -32.96
N GLU A 139 -15.20 21.00 -32.72
CA GLU A 139 -14.89 22.06 -31.73
C GLU A 139 -15.70 23.36 -31.97
N LEU A 140 -15.95 23.71 -33.23
CA LEU A 140 -16.76 24.88 -33.61
C LEU A 140 -18.27 24.70 -33.36
N ARG A 141 -18.76 23.46 -33.23
CA ARG A 141 -20.14 23.12 -32.89
C ARG A 141 -20.21 22.78 -31.41
N LYS A 142 -20.43 23.79 -30.56
CA LYS A 142 -20.47 23.66 -29.09
C LYS A 142 -21.61 22.77 -28.54
N GLU A 143 -21.49 21.45 -28.72
CA GLU A 143 -22.10 20.39 -27.90
C GLU A 143 -21.03 19.31 -27.62
N GLN A 144 -21.29 18.44 -26.65
CA GLN A 144 -20.25 17.66 -25.95
C GLN A 144 -19.75 16.45 -26.76
N GLY A 145 -18.43 16.33 -26.98
CA GLY A 145 -17.79 15.18 -27.61
C GLY A 145 -16.27 15.12 -27.33
N SER A 146 -15.70 13.90 -27.29
CA SER A 146 -14.25 13.67 -27.13
C SER A 146 -13.52 13.62 -28.48
N PRO A 147 -12.19 13.84 -28.54
CA PRO A 147 -11.40 13.69 -29.78
C PRO A 147 -11.61 12.31 -30.43
N VAL A 148 -11.67 12.30 -31.76
CA VAL A 148 -12.05 11.11 -32.54
C VAL A 148 -11.08 9.93 -32.32
N LEU A 149 -9.80 10.18 -32.04
CA LEU A 149 -8.79 9.14 -31.77
C LEU A 149 -9.09 8.37 -30.48
N HIS A 150 -9.27 9.10 -29.37
CA HIS A 150 -9.60 8.48 -28.07
C HIS A 150 -10.96 7.78 -28.10
N HIS A 151 -11.90 8.29 -28.89
CA HIS A 151 -13.15 7.60 -29.15
C HIS A 151 -12.92 6.27 -29.90
N LEU A 152 -12.07 6.25 -30.93
CA LEU A 152 -11.69 5.02 -31.65
C LEU A 152 -10.92 4.03 -30.77
N ASP A 153 -9.99 4.48 -29.92
CA ASP A 153 -9.28 3.62 -28.96
C ASP A 153 -10.26 2.98 -27.96
N HIS A 154 -11.21 3.77 -27.45
CA HIS A 154 -12.24 3.27 -26.53
C HIS A 154 -13.18 2.27 -27.22
N LEU A 155 -13.60 2.54 -28.46
CA LEU A 155 -14.36 1.60 -29.29
C LEU A 155 -13.56 0.30 -29.53
N GLN A 156 -12.25 0.39 -29.77
CA GLN A 156 -11.39 -0.79 -29.94
C GLN A 156 -11.23 -1.61 -28.64
N GLU A 157 -11.13 -0.96 -27.48
CA GLU A 157 -11.11 -1.65 -26.18
C GLU A 157 -12.45 -2.36 -25.91
N GLN A 158 -13.58 -1.70 -26.20
CA GLN A 158 -14.93 -2.27 -26.08
C GLN A 158 -15.17 -3.47 -27.02
N LEU A 159 -14.45 -3.58 -28.14
CA LEU A 159 -14.57 -4.64 -29.15
C LEU A 159 -13.55 -5.80 -28.98
N SER A 160 -12.67 -5.75 -27.97
CA SER A 160 -11.53 -6.68 -27.82
C SER A 160 -11.84 -7.91 -26.93
N ALA A 161 -11.29 -9.08 -27.30
CA ALA A 161 -11.60 -10.36 -26.64
C ALA A 161 -10.80 -10.62 -25.32
N PRO A 162 -11.34 -11.44 -24.39
CA PRO A 162 -10.65 -11.85 -23.15
C PRO A 162 -9.44 -12.77 -23.39
N LEU A 163 -8.48 -12.77 -22.46
CA LEU A 163 -7.31 -13.65 -22.49
C LEU A 163 -7.58 -15.00 -21.80
N GLU A 164 -7.17 -16.10 -22.44
CA GLU A 164 -7.09 -17.44 -21.85
C GLU A 164 -5.67 -17.69 -21.32
N THR A 165 -5.52 -17.90 -20.02
CA THR A 165 -4.22 -18.01 -19.33
C THR A 165 -4.05 -19.38 -18.68
N ALA A 166 -2.83 -19.72 -18.29
CA ALA A 166 -2.51 -20.97 -17.60
C ALA A 166 -1.56 -20.75 -16.41
N VAL A 167 -1.41 -21.78 -15.57
CA VAL A 167 -0.40 -21.87 -14.50
C VAL A 167 0.34 -23.19 -14.66
N VAL A 168 1.66 -23.14 -14.74
CA VAL A 168 2.56 -24.27 -14.98
C VAL A 168 3.65 -24.35 -13.90
N LEU A 169 4.23 -25.53 -13.72
CA LEU A 169 5.32 -25.81 -12.77
C LEU A 169 6.58 -26.18 -13.54
N LEU A 170 7.60 -25.33 -13.50
CA LEU A 170 8.91 -25.59 -14.12
C LEU A 170 9.83 -26.30 -13.10
N PRO A 171 10.50 -27.42 -13.49
CA PRO A 171 11.41 -28.14 -12.60
C PRO A 171 12.76 -27.43 -12.45
N PRO A 172 13.52 -27.68 -11.36
CA PRO A 172 14.89 -27.22 -11.23
C PRO A 172 15.81 -27.89 -12.26
N MET A 173 16.71 -27.11 -12.87
CA MET A 173 17.63 -27.57 -13.92
C MET A 173 18.94 -26.77 -13.92
N ARG A 174 19.98 -27.30 -14.59
CA ARG A 174 21.23 -26.57 -14.83
C ARG A 174 21.18 -25.93 -16.21
N VAL A 175 21.50 -24.65 -16.30
CA VAL A 175 21.45 -23.88 -17.55
C VAL A 175 22.77 -23.16 -17.81
N LEU A 176 23.15 -23.12 -19.08
CA LEU A 176 24.19 -22.23 -19.61
C LEU A 176 23.48 -21.00 -20.18
N THR A 177 23.91 -19.79 -19.81
CA THR A 177 23.28 -18.55 -20.27
C THR A 177 24.22 -17.74 -21.17
N SER A 178 23.68 -16.86 -22.00
CA SER A 178 24.46 -15.92 -22.83
C SER A 178 25.18 -14.82 -22.02
N CYS A 179 24.96 -14.77 -20.70
CA CYS A 179 25.62 -13.84 -19.78
C CYS A 179 27.12 -14.17 -19.65
N LEU A 180 27.98 -13.17 -19.54
CA LEU A 180 29.43 -13.38 -19.42
C LEU A 180 29.87 -13.64 -17.97
N LYS A 181 30.73 -14.64 -17.74
CA LYS A 181 31.31 -14.96 -16.41
C LYS A 181 32.05 -13.78 -15.77
N GLN A 182 32.68 -12.94 -16.57
CA GLN A 182 33.47 -11.80 -16.10
C GLN A 182 32.60 -10.60 -15.71
N VAL A 183 31.47 -10.41 -16.39
CA VAL A 183 30.50 -9.34 -16.17
C VAL A 183 29.09 -9.92 -16.31
N PRO A 184 28.51 -10.54 -15.25
CA PRO A 184 27.24 -11.27 -15.37
C PRO A 184 26.02 -10.44 -15.80
N GLY A 185 26.09 -9.11 -15.68
CA GLY A 185 25.06 -8.19 -16.17
C GLY A 185 25.08 -7.92 -17.68
N GLU A 186 26.09 -8.41 -18.41
CA GLU A 186 26.21 -8.26 -19.87
C GLU A 186 25.95 -9.60 -20.58
N SER A 187 25.28 -9.55 -21.74
CA SER A 187 24.90 -10.72 -22.54
C SER A 187 25.43 -10.63 -23.98
N ASP A 188 26.11 -11.68 -24.45
CA ASP A 188 26.55 -11.82 -25.85
C ASP A 188 25.75 -12.94 -26.53
N ASN A 189 24.57 -12.60 -27.05
CA ASN A 189 23.68 -13.58 -27.68
C ASN A 189 24.27 -14.17 -28.98
N THR A 190 24.98 -13.36 -29.76
CA THR A 190 25.52 -13.77 -31.07
C THR A 190 26.72 -14.70 -30.90
N GLY A 191 27.68 -14.35 -30.04
CA GLY A 191 28.81 -15.21 -29.71
C GLY A 191 28.37 -16.46 -28.94
N PHE A 192 27.35 -16.37 -28.09
CA PHE A 192 26.77 -17.52 -27.39
C PHE A 192 26.27 -18.57 -28.39
N TRP A 193 25.44 -18.20 -29.36
CA TRP A 193 24.91 -19.15 -30.34
C TRP A 193 26.00 -19.75 -31.25
N HIS A 194 27.00 -18.96 -31.67
CA HIS A 194 28.17 -19.51 -32.37
C HIS A 194 28.93 -20.54 -31.52
N THR A 195 29.04 -20.31 -30.21
CA THR A 195 29.74 -21.21 -29.27
C THR A 195 28.92 -22.49 -29.01
N VAL A 196 27.60 -22.36 -28.80
CA VAL A 196 26.65 -23.49 -28.68
C VAL A 196 26.73 -24.39 -29.91
N GLN A 197 26.74 -23.81 -31.11
CA GLN A 197 26.88 -24.54 -32.37
C GLN A 197 28.25 -25.21 -32.51
N ALA A 198 29.35 -24.51 -32.18
CA ALA A 198 30.70 -25.05 -32.24
C ALA A 198 30.94 -26.20 -31.23
N MET A 199 30.25 -26.19 -30.09
CA MET A 199 30.26 -27.28 -29.10
C MET A 199 29.31 -28.44 -29.46
N GLY A 200 28.46 -28.29 -30.48
CA GLY A 200 27.47 -29.30 -30.87
C GLY A 200 26.35 -29.52 -29.84
N LEU A 201 26.04 -28.51 -29.03
CA LEU A 201 24.94 -28.59 -28.06
C LEU A 201 23.58 -28.49 -28.77
N PRO A 202 22.56 -29.29 -28.36
CA PRO A 202 21.21 -29.15 -28.89
C PRO A 202 20.58 -27.84 -28.40
N PRO A 203 19.93 -27.05 -29.25
CA PRO A 203 19.31 -25.78 -28.86
C PRO A 203 18.01 -25.91 -28.06
N GLY A 204 17.51 -27.14 -27.83
CA GLY A 204 16.15 -27.39 -27.32
C GLY A 204 15.11 -27.42 -28.43
N LEU A 205 13.89 -27.86 -28.10
CA LEU A 205 12.74 -27.86 -29.02
C LEU A 205 11.69 -26.81 -28.59
N PRO A 206 10.98 -26.16 -29.53
CA PRO A 206 9.88 -25.24 -29.18
C PRO A 206 8.83 -25.90 -28.28
N GLY A 207 8.50 -25.27 -27.14
CA GLY A 207 7.55 -25.79 -26.15
C GLY A 207 8.04 -26.99 -25.33
N SER A 208 9.35 -27.27 -25.28
CA SER A 208 9.94 -28.36 -24.48
C SER A 208 10.38 -27.94 -23.07
N HIS A 209 10.35 -26.65 -22.76
CA HIS A 209 10.84 -26.04 -21.53
C HIS A 209 12.37 -26.23 -21.31
N GLU A 210 13.14 -26.33 -22.39
CA GLU A 210 14.61 -26.52 -22.37
C GLU A 210 15.42 -25.28 -22.81
N GLN A 211 14.77 -24.29 -23.42
CA GLN A 211 15.34 -22.99 -23.80
C GLN A 211 14.37 -21.88 -23.37
N PHE A 212 14.89 -20.81 -22.77
CA PHE A 212 14.11 -19.62 -22.44
C PHE A 212 14.88 -18.33 -22.74
N GLU A 213 14.15 -17.30 -23.12
CA GLU A 213 14.65 -15.92 -23.21
C GLU A 213 14.17 -15.13 -21.98
N PHE A 214 15.02 -14.26 -21.45
CA PHE A 214 14.73 -13.49 -20.23
C PHE A 214 15.48 -12.15 -20.23
N GLN A 215 15.01 -11.20 -19.42
CA GLN A 215 15.66 -9.90 -19.29
C GLN A 215 16.81 -9.95 -18.27
N ASN A 216 18.00 -9.57 -18.70
CA ASN A 216 19.20 -9.39 -17.88
C ASN A 216 19.62 -7.92 -17.95
N GLY A 217 19.15 -7.11 -16.98
CA GLY A 217 19.31 -5.65 -17.02
C GLY A 217 18.59 -5.02 -18.21
N SER A 218 19.30 -4.28 -19.05
CA SER A 218 18.77 -3.66 -20.28
C SER A 218 18.86 -4.55 -21.52
N GLN A 219 19.41 -5.77 -21.40
CA GLN A 219 19.61 -6.69 -22.52
C GLN A 219 18.75 -7.94 -22.39
N GLY A 220 18.25 -8.46 -23.51
CA GLY A 220 17.71 -9.82 -23.58
C GLY A 220 18.84 -10.84 -23.51
N ALA A 221 18.68 -11.86 -22.67
CA ALA A 221 19.60 -12.97 -22.53
C ALA A 221 18.87 -14.30 -22.77
N VAL A 222 19.61 -15.33 -23.18
CA VAL A 222 19.09 -16.68 -23.40
C VAL A 222 19.64 -17.61 -22.33
N MET A 223 18.83 -18.55 -21.87
CA MET A 223 19.27 -19.70 -21.08
C MET A 223 18.95 -21.00 -21.82
N LEU A 224 19.92 -21.90 -21.87
CA LEU A 224 19.83 -23.21 -22.51
C LEU A 224 20.13 -24.30 -21.47
N ARG A 225 19.24 -25.30 -21.36
CA ARG A 225 19.43 -26.44 -20.47
C ARG A 225 20.65 -27.27 -20.89
N ILE A 226 21.49 -27.63 -19.91
CA ILE A 226 22.68 -28.45 -20.11
C ILE A 226 22.67 -29.70 -19.23
N GLU A 227 23.29 -30.77 -19.72
CA GLU A 227 23.44 -32.01 -18.97
C GLU A 227 24.40 -31.88 -17.78
N LYS A 228 24.18 -32.69 -16.73
CA LYS A 228 25.01 -32.63 -15.51
C LYS A 228 26.49 -32.99 -15.77
N SER A 229 26.76 -33.76 -16.82
CA SER A 229 28.11 -34.13 -17.26
C SER A 229 28.85 -33.05 -18.05
N PHE A 230 28.16 -31.98 -18.48
CA PHE A 230 28.76 -30.90 -19.25
C PHE A 230 29.81 -30.14 -18.44
N ARG A 231 30.96 -29.87 -19.06
CA ARG A 231 32.07 -29.06 -18.51
C ARG A 231 32.10 -27.72 -19.24
N ASN A 232 31.92 -26.64 -18.49
CA ASN A 232 31.85 -25.30 -19.06
C ASN A 232 33.21 -24.60 -19.03
N ASP A 233 34.01 -24.86 -20.06
CA ASP A 233 35.31 -24.21 -20.30
C ASP A 233 35.17 -22.86 -21.05
N THR A 234 33.93 -22.39 -21.28
CA THR A 234 33.63 -21.16 -22.04
C THR A 234 33.63 -19.89 -21.17
N GLY A 235 33.50 -18.72 -21.80
CA GLY A 235 33.29 -17.45 -21.11
C GLY A 235 31.88 -17.24 -20.53
N TYR A 236 30.92 -18.14 -20.78
CA TYR A 236 29.49 -17.96 -20.50
C TYR A 236 29.06 -18.52 -19.15
N LEU A 237 28.07 -17.90 -18.50
CA LEU A 237 27.63 -18.22 -17.14
C LEU A 237 26.90 -19.58 -17.10
N ASP A 238 27.12 -20.35 -16.02
CA ASP A 238 26.56 -21.68 -15.80
C ASP A 238 25.97 -21.71 -14.39
N ILE A 239 24.65 -21.83 -14.31
CA ILE A 239 23.87 -21.60 -13.09
C ILE A 239 22.82 -22.68 -12.86
N SER A 240 22.43 -22.84 -11.60
CA SER A 240 21.30 -23.66 -11.20
C SER A 240 20.02 -22.85 -11.26
N PHE A 241 19.15 -23.13 -12.22
CA PHE A 241 17.79 -22.59 -12.26
C PHE A 241 16.92 -23.35 -11.25
N PRO A 242 16.29 -22.67 -10.26
CA PRO A 242 15.60 -23.34 -9.15
C PRO A 242 14.22 -23.91 -9.50
N GLY A 243 13.66 -23.57 -10.68
CA GLY A 243 12.26 -23.87 -11.00
C GLY A 243 11.27 -23.00 -10.21
N GLY A 244 9.99 -23.28 -10.36
CA GLY A 244 8.91 -22.53 -9.69
C GLY A 244 7.55 -22.66 -10.38
N LEU A 245 6.52 -22.09 -9.77
CA LEU A 245 5.22 -21.88 -10.41
C LEU A 245 5.26 -20.60 -11.26
N TYR A 246 4.68 -20.68 -12.46
CA TYR A 246 4.59 -19.57 -13.41
C TYR A 246 3.18 -19.49 -13.99
N GLY A 247 2.60 -18.29 -14.07
CA GLY A 247 1.45 -18.00 -14.94
C GLY A 247 1.92 -17.81 -16.38
N CYS A 248 1.16 -18.27 -17.37
CA CYS A 248 1.54 -18.12 -18.78
C CYS A 248 0.38 -17.84 -19.76
N VAL A 249 0.71 -17.24 -20.90
CA VAL A 249 -0.21 -17.03 -22.04
C VAL A 249 0.53 -17.16 -23.37
N ASN A 250 -0.16 -17.56 -24.43
CA ASN A 250 0.39 -17.67 -25.78
C ASN A 250 0.03 -16.43 -26.61
N VAL A 251 1.00 -15.86 -27.30
CA VAL A 251 0.91 -14.56 -28.01
C VAL A 251 1.61 -14.66 -29.36
N TYR A 252 1.05 -14.05 -30.40
CA TYR A 252 1.77 -13.89 -31.67
C TYR A 252 2.68 -12.66 -31.62
N THR A 253 3.89 -12.73 -32.17
CA THR A 253 4.90 -11.65 -32.01
C THR A 253 4.60 -10.37 -32.79
N ASP A 254 3.61 -10.40 -33.68
CA ASP A 254 3.05 -9.22 -34.37
C ASP A 254 1.92 -8.52 -33.57
N GLN A 255 1.55 -9.07 -32.41
CA GLN A 255 0.71 -8.41 -31.42
C GLN A 255 1.60 -7.73 -30.38
N ASP A 256 1.10 -6.70 -29.69
CA ASP A 256 1.86 -6.05 -28.62
C ASP A 256 2.08 -7.02 -27.44
N VAL A 257 3.29 -7.57 -27.39
CA VAL A 257 3.75 -8.55 -26.39
C VAL A 257 3.90 -7.91 -25.01
N GLU A 258 4.23 -6.61 -24.93
CA GLU A 258 4.33 -5.89 -23.66
C GLU A 258 2.93 -5.64 -23.07
N GLU A 259 1.96 -5.28 -23.92
CA GLU A 259 0.56 -5.21 -23.53
C GLU A 259 0.04 -6.60 -23.09
N GLN A 260 0.40 -7.69 -23.79
CA GLN A 260 0.02 -9.04 -23.33
C GLN A 260 0.73 -9.43 -22.02
N PHE A 261 1.97 -8.99 -21.79
CA PHE A 261 2.66 -9.16 -20.51
C PHE A 261 1.91 -8.42 -19.39
N ARG A 262 1.60 -7.14 -19.58
CA ARG A 262 0.86 -6.32 -18.60
C ARG A 262 -0.53 -6.90 -18.34
N ARG A 263 -1.24 -7.38 -19.37
CA ARG A 263 -2.54 -8.08 -19.20
C ARG A 263 -2.41 -9.43 -18.49
N LEU A 264 -1.32 -10.20 -18.69
CA LEU A 264 -1.08 -11.45 -17.95
C LEU A 264 -0.77 -11.20 -16.48
N VAL A 265 0.14 -10.27 -16.17
CA VAL A 265 0.46 -9.89 -14.78
C VAL A 265 -0.82 -9.48 -14.06
N LYS A 266 -1.56 -8.53 -14.65
CA LYS A 266 -2.83 -8.03 -14.12
C LYS A 266 -3.87 -9.13 -13.89
N SER A 267 -3.75 -10.28 -14.56
CA SER A 267 -4.71 -11.39 -14.43
C SER A 267 -4.52 -12.26 -13.17
N PHE A 268 -3.54 -11.96 -12.31
CA PHE A 268 -3.32 -12.73 -11.08
C PHE A 268 -3.63 -11.98 -9.78
N ASP A 269 -4.00 -10.69 -9.80
CA ASP A 269 -4.06 -9.90 -8.56
C ASP A 269 -5.36 -10.12 -7.74
N ASP A 270 -6.44 -10.57 -8.39
CA ASP A 270 -7.75 -11.00 -7.85
C ASP A 270 -7.92 -12.52 -7.85
N ASN A 271 -6.91 -13.26 -8.30
CA ASN A 271 -6.97 -14.71 -8.31
C ASN A 271 -7.03 -15.21 -6.84
N HIS A 272 -8.13 -15.87 -6.49
CA HIS A 272 -8.39 -16.29 -5.10
C HIS A 272 -7.37 -17.32 -4.55
N LEU A 273 -6.52 -17.89 -5.39
CA LEU A 273 -5.59 -18.98 -5.03
C LEU A 273 -4.11 -18.61 -5.21
N TYR A 274 -3.79 -17.70 -6.12
CA TYR A 274 -2.42 -17.36 -6.52
C TYR A 274 -2.21 -15.85 -6.62
N GLU A 275 -0.99 -15.40 -6.41
CA GLU A 275 -0.56 -14.01 -6.62
C GLU A 275 0.84 -14.01 -7.24
N ILE A 276 1.26 -12.91 -7.86
CA ILE A 276 2.60 -12.82 -8.45
C ILE A 276 3.69 -12.99 -7.36
N ASP A 277 4.72 -13.78 -7.65
CA ASP A 277 5.85 -13.99 -6.74
C ASP A 277 6.82 -12.81 -6.87
N TYR A 278 6.44 -11.67 -6.28
CA TYR A 278 7.32 -10.52 -6.08
C TYR A 278 8.29 -10.77 -4.92
N SER A 279 9.51 -10.26 -5.10
CA SER A 279 10.48 -10.02 -4.03
C SER A 279 10.01 -8.85 -3.15
N HIS A 280 10.71 -8.63 -2.04
CA HIS A 280 10.48 -7.50 -1.12
C HIS A 280 10.71 -6.13 -1.77
N GLU A 281 11.41 -6.09 -2.92
CA GLU A 281 11.77 -4.88 -3.66
C GLU A 281 10.84 -4.63 -4.86
N GLY A 282 9.72 -5.36 -5.00
CA GLY A 282 8.75 -5.21 -6.08
C GLY A 282 9.17 -5.81 -7.43
N GLY A 283 10.45 -6.14 -7.61
CA GLY A 283 10.90 -7.01 -8.70
C GLY A 283 10.33 -8.42 -8.58
N LEU A 284 10.22 -9.15 -9.68
CA LEU A 284 9.85 -10.58 -9.64
C LEU A 284 10.96 -11.37 -8.90
N ASN A 285 10.60 -12.26 -7.96
CA ASN A 285 11.54 -13.13 -7.23
C ASN A 285 12.32 -14.10 -8.15
N ARG A 286 11.87 -14.25 -9.40
CA ARG A 286 12.54 -14.98 -10.49
C ARG A 286 12.31 -14.21 -11.78
N HIS A 287 13.16 -14.39 -12.79
CA HIS A 287 12.92 -13.76 -14.10
C HIS A 287 11.59 -14.23 -14.70
N ALA A 288 10.89 -13.31 -15.38
CA ALA A 288 9.92 -13.66 -16.40
C ALA A 288 10.64 -14.27 -17.62
N LEU A 289 9.96 -15.17 -18.33
CA LEU A 289 10.54 -15.99 -19.39
C LEU A 289 9.67 -15.91 -20.66
N ILE A 290 10.31 -16.00 -21.81
CA ILE A 290 9.68 -16.19 -23.12
C ILE A 290 10.18 -17.51 -23.71
N GLU A 291 9.28 -18.29 -24.30
CA GLU A 291 9.57 -19.56 -24.97
C GLU A 291 8.93 -19.61 -26.37
N ASN A 292 9.69 -20.04 -27.38
CA ASN A 292 9.20 -20.18 -28.74
C ASN A 292 8.27 -21.39 -28.89
N LEU A 293 7.19 -21.23 -29.65
CA LEU A 293 6.20 -22.29 -29.97
C LEU A 293 6.10 -22.53 -31.47
N ILE A 294 5.57 -23.69 -31.86
CA ILE A 294 5.24 -23.97 -33.27
C ILE A 294 3.91 -23.30 -33.61
N SER A 295 3.94 -22.36 -34.55
CA SER A 295 2.75 -21.67 -35.03
C SER A 295 1.87 -22.57 -35.92
N PRO A 296 0.54 -22.66 -35.66
CA PRO A 296 -0.40 -23.38 -36.54
C PRO A 296 -0.66 -22.69 -37.89
N ASP A 297 -0.31 -21.40 -38.01
CA ASP A 297 -0.57 -20.56 -39.18
C ASP A 297 0.57 -20.67 -40.22
N GLU A 298 1.75 -21.13 -39.81
CA GLU A 298 3.04 -21.09 -40.55
C GLU A 298 3.49 -19.69 -41.04
N SER A 299 2.61 -18.70 -41.06
CA SER A 299 2.83 -17.33 -41.55
C SER A 299 3.17 -16.30 -40.46
N ARG A 300 2.83 -16.59 -39.21
CA ARG A 300 3.00 -15.71 -38.03
C ARG A 300 3.75 -16.45 -36.94
N GLU A 301 4.70 -15.80 -36.26
CA GLU A 301 5.49 -16.39 -35.19
C GLU A 301 4.73 -16.34 -33.84
N LEU A 302 4.89 -17.38 -33.02
CA LEU A 302 4.11 -17.64 -31.82
C LEU A 302 5.02 -17.96 -30.63
N VAL A 303 4.79 -17.28 -29.50
CA VAL A 303 5.56 -17.46 -28.26
C VAL A 303 4.64 -17.73 -27.06
N SER A 304 5.19 -18.35 -26.02
CA SER A 304 4.60 -18.42 -24.69
C SER A 304 5.33 -17.46 -23.77
N LEU A 305 4.59 -16.68 -22.99
CA LEU A 305 5.10 -15.66 -22.08
C LEU A 305 4.76 -16.07 -20.65
N LEU A 306 5.76 -16.10 -19.76
CA LEU A 306 5.66 -16.68 -18.41
C LEU A 306 6.11 -15.72 -17.31
N VAL A 307 5.34 -15.60 -16.23
CA VAL A 307 5.62 -14.74 -15.04
C VAL A 307 5.50 -15.58 -13.75
N PRO A 308 6.42 -15.49 -12.77
CA PRO A 308 6.41 -16.34 -11.58
C PRO A 308 5.27 -15.99 -10.58
N VAL A 309 4.71 -17.01 -9.93
CA VAL A 309 3.56 -16.88 -9.00
C VAL A 309 3.74 -17.71 -7.71
N LYS A 310 3.07 -17.29 -6.63
CA LYS A 310 2.97 -17.96 -5.32
C LYS A 310 1.50 -18.09 -4.88
N GLN A 311 1.23 -18.67 -3.70
CA GLN A 311 -0.14 -18.88 -3.18
C GLN A 311 -0.50 -17.87 -2.07
N ARG A 312 -1.73 -17.34 -2.10
CA ARG A 312 -2.25 -16.30 -1.18
C ARG A 312 -2.82 -16.89 0.13
N LEU A 313 -2.80 -16.11 1.22
CA LEU A 313 -3.35 -16.47 2.55
C LEU A 313 -4.85 -16.15 2.70
N ALA A 314 -5.55 -16.85 3.61
CA ALA A 314 -7.01 -16.77 3.76
C ALA A 314 -7.51 -15.70 4.75
N ASN A 315 -8.63 -15.04 4.41
CA ASN A 315 -9.24 -13.95 5.19
C ASN A 315 -9.97 -14.44 6.48
N PRO A 316 -9.71 -13.85 7.66
CA PRO A 316 -10.37 -14.20 8.93
C PRO A 316 -11.90 -14.19 8.93
N ALA A 317 -12.54 -13.32 8.13
CA ALA A 317 -14.00 -13.18 8.10
C ALA A 317 -14.73 -14.43 7.56
N TYR A 318 -14.03 -15.35 6.89
CA TYR A 318 -14.59 -16.61 6.39
C TYR A 318 -14.54 -17.77 7.40
N PHE A 319 -14.10 -17.52 8.64
CA PHE A 319 -14.04 -18.53 9.69
C PHE A 319 -15.06 -18.25 10.80
N GLU A 320 -15.76 -19.30 11.24
CA GLU A 320 -16.63 -19.23 12.41
C GLU A 320 -15.82 -18.88 13.67
N LYS A 321 -16.45 -18.21 14.64
CA LYS A 321 -15.79 -17.86 15.90
C LYS A 321 -15.49 -19.13 16.71
N PRO A 322 -14.33 -19.22 17.40
CA PRO A 322 -14.00 -20.37 18.24
C PRO A 322 -15.04 -20.56 19.35
N VAL A 323 -15.40 -21.81 19.62
CA VAL A 323 -16.43 -22.20 20.60
C VAL A 323 -15.76 -22.85 21.81
N GLU A 324 -16.13 -22.41 23.01
CA GLU A 324 -15.68 -23.04 24.25
C GLU A 324 -16.42 -24.37 24.48
N VAL A 325 -15.68 -25.43 24.82
CA VAL A 325 -16.24 -26.74 25.17
C VAL A 325 -16.77 -26.67 26.61
N PRO A 326 -18.05 -26.99 26.87
CA PRO A 326 -18.63 -26.84 28.21
C PRO A 326 -17.91 -27.68 29.27
N ALA A 327 -17.71 -27.09 30.45
CA ALA A 327 -17.02 -27.74 31.56
C ALA A 327 -17.65 -29.11 31.91
N GLY A 328 -16.80 -30.13 32.08
CA GLY A 328 -17.24 -31.50 32.39
C GLY A 328 -17.74 -32.33 31.19
N THR A 329 -17.80 -31.78 29.97
CA THR A 329 -18.21 -32.53 28.76
C THR A 329 -17.06 -33.21 28.01
N ILE A 330 -15.81 -32.95 28.41
CA ILE A 330 -14.60 -33.56 27.85
C ILE A 330 -13.58 -33.84 28.95
N THR A 331 -12.88 -34.98 28.86
CA THR A 331 -11.83 -35.41 29.78
C THR A 331 -10.42 -35.02 29.28
N MET A 332 -9.43 -35.07 30.17
CA MET A 332 -8.03 -34.80 29.79
C MET A 332 -7.52 -35.83 28.79
N GLU A 333 -7.92 -37.09 28.99
CA GLU A 333 -7.59 -38.24 28.16
C GLU A 333 -8.14 -38.06 26.74
N GLU A 334 -9.37 -37.55 26.59
CA GLU A 334 -9.97 -37.24 25.28
C GLU A 334 -9.29 -36.05 24.58
N ILE A 335 -8.93 -34.99 25.32
CA ILE A 335 -8.16 -33.87 24.76
C ILE A 335 -6.79 -34.35 24.25
N GLN A 336 -6.10 -35.21 25.01
CA GLN A 336 -4.80 -35.76 24.64
C GLN A 336 -4.90 -36.75 23.48
N ALA A 337 -5.87 -37.68 23.49
CA ALA A 337 -6.12 -38.60 22.39
C ALA A 337 -6.55 -37.89 21.10
N GLY A 338 -7.26 -36.76 21.22
CA GLY A 338 -7.63 -35.90 20.10
C GLY A 338 -6.45 -35.11 19.50
N ASN A 339 -5.34 -34.98 20.23
CA ASN A 339 -4.17 -34.19 19.85
C ASN A 339 -2.87 -34.99 20.15
N PRO A 340 -2.60 -36.09 19.41
CA PRO A 340 -1.48 -36.97 19.72
C PRO A 340 -0.12 -36.30 19.47
N VAL A 341 0.88 -36.68 20.27
CA VAL A 341 2.27 -36.20 20.15
C VAL A 341 3.00 -36.92 19.03
N LEU A 342 3.71 -36.17 18.17
CA LEU A 342 4.61 -36.69 17.14
C LEU A 342 6.02 -36.92 17.70
N TRP A 343 6.54 -35.95 18.45
CA TRP A 343 7.78 -36.06 19.22
C TRP A 343 7.75 -35.08 20.40
N GLU A 344 8.50 -35.40 21.46
CA GLU A 344 8.69 -34.52 22.62
C GLU A 344 10.17 -34.27 22.91
N ARG A 345 10.48 -33.11 23.47
CA ARG A 345 11.81 -32.73 23.98
C ARG A 345 11.68 -32.13 25.37
N GLU A 346 12.40 -32.71 26.32
CA GLU A 346 12.66 -32.07 27.61
C GLU A 346 13.67 -30.93 27.38
N VAL A 347 13.37 -29.74 27.89
CA VAL A 347 14.25 -28.56 27.77
C VAL A 347 15.43 -28.74 28.72
N ALA A 348 16.64 -28.63 28.20
CA ALA A 348 17.86 -28.58 29.01
C ALA A 348 17.88 -27.22 29.75
N LEU A 349 17.38 -27.21 30.99
CA LEU A 349 17.18 -25.98 31.75
C LEU A 349 18.47 -25.16 31.87
N ASP A 350 19.62 -25.82 32.03
CA ASP A 350 20.96 -25.24 32.10
C ASP A 350 21.44 -24.54 30.82
N LYS A 351 20.76 -24.78 29.69
CA LYS A 351 21.12 -24.29 28.35
C LYS A 351 20.06 -23.36 27.75
N MET A 352 19.13 -22.85 28.55
CA MET A 352 18.20 -21.82 28.10
C MET A 352 18.95 -20.52 27.82
N THR A 353 18.59 -19.82 26.73
CA THR A 353 19.26 -18.58 26.32
C THR A 353 18.54 -17.38 26.94
N PRO A 354 19.17 -16.61 27.84
CA PRO A 354 18.58 -15.39 28.39
C PRO A 354 18.53 -14.26 27.35
N ILE A 355 17.39 -13.59 27.27
CA ILE A 355 17.13 -12.47 26.35
C ILE A 355 16.79 -11.23 27.18
N ASN A 356 17.46 -10.10 26.91
CA ASN A 356 17.33 -8.85 27.66
C ASN A 356 17.70 -8.94 29.17
N ASN A 357 18.63 -9.84 29.52
CA ASN A 357 19.22 -9.98 30.86
C ASN A 357 18.20 -10.15 32.02
N PRO A 358 17.35 -11.20 32.01
CA PRO A 358 16.59 -11.63 33.19
C PRO A 358 17.52 -12.13 34.30
N HIS A 359 17.01 -12.20 35.52
CA HIS A 359 17.65 -13.03 36.54
C HIS A 359 17.37 -14.50 36.22
N TYR A 360 18.43 -15.29 36.08
CA TYR A 360 18.34 -16.73 35.83
C TYR A 360 19.59 -17.45 36.33
N ARG A 361 19.41 -18.54 37.08
CA ARG A 361 20.49 -19.45 37.50
C ARG A 361 19.97 -20.87 37.74
N ILE A 362 20.86 -21.85 37.63
CA ILE A 362 20.60 -23.23 38.07
C ILE A 362 21.01 -23.40 39.53
N LEU A 363 20.14 -24.01 40.32
CA LEU A 363 20.38 -24.37 41.72
C LEU A 363 21.01 -25.78 41.83
N GLU A 364 21.61 -26.08 42.99
CA GLU A 364 22.23 -27.40 43.26
C GLU A 364 21.26 -28.59 43.13
N ASN A 365 19.94 -28.34 43.29
CA ASN A 365 18.89 -29.34 43.12
C ASN A 365 18.42 -29.52 41.66
N GLY A 366 19.04 -28.82 40.71
CA GLY A 366 18.70 -28.86 39.28
C GLY A 366 17.56 -27.95 38.83
N GLU A 367 16.93 -27.18 39.73
CA GLU A 367 15.90 -26.21 39.34
C GLU A 367 16.51 -24.96 38.68
N ALA A 368 15.83 -24.42 37.67
CA ALA A 368 16.08 -23.08 37.15
C ALA A 368 15.31 -22.05 37.98
N GLU A 369 16.02 -21.26 38.77
CA GLU A 369 15.50 -20.06 39.42
C GLU A 369 15.49 -18.91 38.41
N TYR A 370 14.36 -18.21 38.28
CA TYR A 370 14.13 -17.18 37.28
C TYR A 370 13.22 -16.05 37.78
N THR A 371 13.54 -14.81 37.40
CA THR A 371 12.57 -13.71 37.36
C THR A 371 12.88 -12.72 36.24
N GLY A 372 11.83 -12.27 35.55
CA GLY A 372 11.94 -11.30 34.45
C GLY A 372 11.85 -9.84 34.90
N TRP A 373 11.17 -9.58 36.03
CA TRP A 373 10.72 -8.25 36.52
C TRP A 373 9.78 -7.48 35.59
N ILE A 374 10.01 -7.53 34.27
CA ILE A 374 9.20 -6.96 33.19
C ILE A 374 9.10 -7.98 32.04
N SER A 375 8.01 -7.93 31.28
CA SER A 375 7.66 -8.92 30.25
C SER A 375 8.67 -9.10 29.10
N THR A 376 9.62 -8.18 28.93
CA THR A 376 10.62 -8.23 27.85
C THR A 376 11.89 -9.02 28.20
N ARG A 377 12.08 -9.38 29.48
CA ARG A 377 13.22 -10.22 29.90
C ARG A 377 12.76 -11.66 30.01
N VAL A 378 13.31 -12.53 29.17
CA VAL A 378 12.73 -13.85 28.88
C VAL A 378 13.82 -14.92 28.66
N LEU A 379 13.44 -16.19 28.71
CA LEU A 379 14.34 -17.34 28.48
C LEU A 379 13.91 -18.12 27.23
N ASN A 380 14.73 -18.14 26.19
CA ASN A 380 14.49 -19.04 25.05
C ASN A 380 14.86 -20.49 25.45
N THR A 381 13.94 -21.43 25.25
CA THR A 381 14.17 -22.87 25.49
C THR A 381 15.11 -23.51 24.46
N ASN A 382 15.36 -22.84 23.33
CA ASN A 382 16.04 -23.34 22.14
C ASN A 382 15.37 -24.61 21.54
N VAL A 383 14.06 -24.77 21.76
CA VAL A 383 13.24 -25.84 21.17
C VAL A 383 12.20 -25.25 20.23
N ALA A 384 12.43 -25.47 18.93
CA ALA A 384 11.60 -24.99 17.84
C ALA A 384 10.49 -26.01 17.46
N VAL A 385 9.25 -25.53 17.32
CA VAL A 385 8.07 -26.31 16.91
C VAL A 385 7.24 -25.57 15.86
N ARG A 386 6.40 -26.31 15.12
CA ARG A 386 5.32 -25.76 14.28
C ARG A 386 3.98 -25.95 14.98
N LEU A 387 2.99 -25.14 14.63
CA LEU A 387 1.59 -25.49 14.93
C LEU A 387 1.23 -26.78 14.18
N PRO A 388 0.55 -27.75 14.82
CA PRO A 388 0.10 -27.79 16.21
C PRO A 388 1.20 -28.28 17.20
N PHE A 389 1.25 -27.72 18.40
CA PHE A 389 2.23 -28.08 19.43
C PHE A 389 1.63 -28.10 20.85
N ARG A 390 2.39 -28.61 21.81
CA ARG A 390 2.05 -28.67 23.25
C ARG A 390 3.26 -28.24 24.08
N VAL A 391 3.01 -27.57 25.20
CA VAL A 391 4.03 -27.19 26.18
C VAL A 391 3.57 -27.61 27.58
N ASP A 392 4.43 -28.33 28.30
CA ASP A 392 4.22 -28.73 29.69
C ASP A 392 5.28 -28.09 30.58
N MET A 393 4.90 -27.65 31.78
CA MET A 393 5.79 -27.03 32.77
C MET A 393 5.49 -27.55 34.18
N GLU A 394 6.52 -27.87 34.96
CA GLU A 394 6.44 -28.02 36.42
C GLU A 394 7.29 -26.94 37.09
N PHE A 395 6.65 -26.07 37.87
CA PHE A 395 7.30 -24.96 38.57
C PHE A 395 6.68 -24.68 39.93
N ARG A 396 7.40 -23.94 40.78
CA ARG A 396 6.90 -23.41 42.06
C ARG A 396 7.24 -21.93 42.21
N LEU A 397 6.49 -21.23 43.06
CA LEU A 397 6.79 -19.85 43.46
C LEU A 397 7.77 -19.82 44.64
N GLY A 398 8.38 -18.66 44.89
CA GLY A 398 9.23 -18.42 46.06
C GLY A 398 8.43 -18.22 47.34
N GLU A 399 9.06 -18.44 48.50
CA GLU A 399 8.38 -18.21 49.81
C GLU A 399 8.08 -16.73 50.09
N ASN A 400 8.75 -15.82 49.35
CA ASN A 400 8.64 -14.36 49.48
C ASN A 400 7.95 -13.68 48.27
N ASP A 401 7.19 -14.42 47.44
CA ASP A 401 6.54 -13.93 46.20
C ASP A 401 5.57 -12.75 46.40
N GLU A 402 5.25 -12.38 47.64
CA GLU A 402 4.29 -11.30 47.97
C GLU A 402 4.95 -10.13 48.76
N GLN A 403 6.28 -10.10 48.93
CA GLN A 403 6.93 -9.14 49.83
C GLN A 403 7.04 -7.69 49.32
N PHE A 404 7.19 -7.47 48.00
CA PHE A 404 7.75 -6.22 47.49
C PHE A 404 6.73 -5.17 47.01
N GLY A 405 5.46 -5.54 46.81
CA GLY A 405 4.36 -4.57 46.58
C GLY A 405 4.37 -3.80 45.25
N TYR A 406 5.34 -4.03 44.37
CA TYR A 406 5.48 -3.34 43.07
C TYR A 406 5.60 -4.33 41.92
N GLY A 407 4.74 -4.21 40.91
CA GLY A 407 4.75 -5.04 39.70
C GLY A 407 3.33 -5.42 39.24
N SER A 408 3.12 -5.54 37.93
CA SER A 408 1.89 -6.15 37.39
C SER A 408 2.10 -7.64 37.17
N GLU A 409 1.03 -8.42 37.33
CA GLU A 409 0.96 -9.86 37.06
C GLU A 409 1.81 -10.72 38.01
N GLU A 410 1.88 -10.32 39.29
CA GLU A 410 2.64 -11.03 40.33
C GLU A 410 2.25 -12.53 40.40
N GLY A 411 3.27 -13.40 40.40
CA GLY A 411 3.13 -14.86 40.31
C GLY A 411 2.71 -15.39 38.93
N GLY A 412 2.63 -14.56 37.88
CA GLY A 412 2.24 -14.95 36.52
C GLY A 412 3.35 -15.68 35.73
N ILE A 413 2.95 -16.59 34.85
CA ILE A 413 3.83 -17.29 33.89
C ILE A 413 3.31 -17.05 32.48
N LEU A 414 4.20 -16.72 31.55
CA LEU A 414 3.91 -16.63 30.12
C LEU A 414 4.85 -17.55 29.32
N PHE A 415 4.44 -17.89 28.10
CA PHE A 415 5.37 -18.25 27.04
C PHE A 415 4.94 -17.65 25.70
N TYR A 416 5.87 -17.69 24.75
CA TYR A 416 5.72 -17.21 23.39
C TYR A 416 6.11 -18.30 22.40
N HIS A 417 5.51 -18.29 21.20
CA HIS A 417 5.88 -19.18 20.09
C HIS A 417 6.36 -18.36 18.90
N GLY A 418 7.65 -18.52 18.57
CA GLY A 418 8.34 -17.82 17.49
C GLY A 418 8.86 -16.43 17.88
N ALA A 419 10.04 -16.12 17.36
CA ALA A 419 10.49 -14.77 17.04
C ALA A 419 10.85 -14.81 15.55
N GLU A 420 10.49 -13.78 14.77
CA GLU A 420 10.67 -13.79 13.31
C GLU A 420 12.15 -14.00 12.92
N PRO A 421 12.51 -15.11 12.24
CA PRO A 421 13.82 -15.28 11.66
C PRO A 421 13.81 -14.64 10.26
N GLY A 422 14.12 -13.34 10.18
CA GLY A 422 14.28 -12.64 8.89
C GLY A 422 14.19 -11.12 8.91
N CYS A 423 13.51 -10.53 9.89
CA CYS A 423 13.27 -9.08 9.94
C CYS A 423 14.20 -8.40 10.97
N GLY A 424 15.45 -8.11 10.59
CA GLY A 424 16.38 -7.41 11.50
C GLY A 424 17.81 -7.22 11.00
N ALA A 425 18.03 -6.11 10.28
CA ALA A 425 19.30 -5.36 10.16
C ALA A 425 19.02 -4.13 9.27
N GLU A 426 19.36 -2.87 9.56
CA GLU A 426 19.63 -2.08 10.79
C GLU A 426 19.00 -0.69 10.46
N THR A 427 18.49 0.16 11.35
CA THR A 427 19.06 0.73 12.58
C THR A 427 17.92 1.02 13.57
N ASP A 428 18.09 0.79 14.87
CA ASP A 428 18.44 1.93 15.73
C ASP A 428 19.31 1.59 16.95
N TYR A 429 19.99 2.61 17.48
CA TYR A 429 21.24 2.45 18.23
C TYR A 429 21.07 2.25 19.75
N TYR A 430 20.73 1.04 20.21
CA TYR A 430 21.13 0.55 21.55
C TYR A 430 21.30 -0.98 21.59
N ALA A 431 22.52 -1.42 21.93
CA ALA A 431 23.02 -2.80 21.92
C ALA A 431 22.03 -3.96 22.23
N GLY A 432 21.75 -4.78 21.21
CA GLY A 432 21.55 -6.23 21.36
C GLY A 432 20.26 -6.72 22.04
N GLY A 433 19.10 -6.17 21.70
CA GLY A 433 17.80 -6.60 22.24
C GLY A 433 16.76 -6.97 21.16
N ILE A 434 15.94 -7.99 21.44
CA ILE A 434 14.76 -8.33 20.62
C ILE A 434 13.70 -7.25 20.84
N ALA A 435 13.10 -6.74 19.74
CA ALA A 435 12.04 -5.74 19.80
C ALA A 435 10.83 -6.24 20.60
N ALA A 436 10.49 -5.52 21.67
CA ALA A 436 9.43 -5.88 22.63
C ALA A 436 8.04 -6.09 21.98
N GLY A 437 7.78 -5.46 20.83
CA GLY A 437 6.52 -5.58 20.09
C GLY A 437 6.22 -7.00 19.61
N ASN A 438 7.22 -7.72 19.06
CA ASN A 438 6.99 -9.01 18.41
C ASN A 438 6.63 -10.12 19.41
N LEU A 439 7.22 -10.12 20.61
CA LEU A 439 6.88 -11.11 21.65
C LEU A 439 5.41 -11.01 22.10
N SER A 440 4.84 -9.81 22.15
CA SER A 440 3.45 -9.60 22.63
C SER A 440 2.38 -10.30 21.79
N GLN A 441 2.68 -10.60 20.53
CA GLN A 441 1.71 -11.08 19.53
C GLN A 441 1.39 -12.59 19.67
N SER A 442 2.34 -13.40 20.12
CA SER A 442 2.19 -14.87 20.25
C SER A 442 2.22 -15.32 21.71
N SER A 443 1.61 -14.55 22.61
CA SER A 443 1.68 -14.76 24.06
C SER A 443 0.60 -15.70 24.61
N PHE A 444 0.99 -16.56 25.55
CA PHE A 444 0.14 -17.52 26.27
C PHE A 444 0.47 -17.47 27.76
N GLY A 445 -0.48 -17.04 28.60
CA GLY A 445 -0.24 -16.69 30.00
C GLY A 445 -1.26 -17.28 30.98
N ILE A 446 -0.78 -17.59 32.19
CA ILE A 446 -1.60 -18.08 33.32
C ILE A 446 -1.28 -17.30 34.61
N ASN A 447 -2.26 -17.27 35.52
CA ASN A 447 -2.23 -16.46 36.74
C ASN A 447 -2.04 -14.96 36.46
N MET A 448 -2.68 -14.48 35.39
CA MET A 448 -2.47 -13.16 34.80
C MET A 448 -3.36 -12.09 35.42
N GLY A 449 -2.98 -10.82 35.26
CA GLY A 449 -3.76 -9.67 35.73
C GLY A 449 -3.83 -9.48 37.25
N ASN A 450 -2.91 -10.09 38.01
CA ASN A 450 -2.76 -9.82 39.45
C ASN A 450 -2.08 -8.47 39.69
N GLN A 451 -2.55 -7.68 40.65
CA GLN A 451 -1.93 -6.43 41.08
C GLN A 451 -1.76 -6.41 42.61
N PRO A 452 -0.56 -6.12 43.14
CA PRO A 452 -0.37 -5.88 44.56
C PRO A 452 -1.14 -4.63 44.99
N SER A 453 -1.58 -4.57 46.25
CA SER A 453 -2.12 -3.33 46.79
C SER A 453 -0.99 -2.42 47.28
N GLU A 454 -0.98 -1.17 46.85
CA GLU A 454 -0.06 -0.13 47.36
C GLU A 454 -0.30 0.16 48.86
N ASP A 455 -1.49 -0.16 49.35
CA ASP A 455 -1.92 0.01 50.74
C ASP A 455 -1.99 -1.35 51.43
N ARG A 456 -1.09 -1.59 52.39
CA ARG A 456 -1.01 -2.85 53.15
C ARG A 456 -2.28 -3.17 53.98
N SER A 457 -3.22 -2.22 54.12
CA SER A 457 -4.52 -2.46 54.76
C SER A 457 -5.61 -2.95 53.79
N LYS A 458 -5.36 -2.91 52.47
CA LYS A 458 -6.28 -3.35 51.42
C LYS A 458 -5.84 -4.69 50.81
N ALA A 459 -6.80 -5.46 50.33
CA ALA A 459 -6.52 -6.71 49.65
C ALA A 459 -5.98 -6.46 48.23
N SER A 460 -4.93 -7.20 47.83
CA SER A 460 -4.40 -7.21 46.46
C SER A 460 -5.46 -7.70 45.47
N LEU A 461 -5.51 -7.08 44.28
CA LEU A 461 -6.42 -7.47 43.22
C LEU A 461 -5.88 -8.73 42.53
N ARG A 462 -6.47 -9.90 42.82
CA ARG A 462 -6.09 -11.17 42.17
C ARG A 462 -7.11 -11.50 41.08
N ARG A 463 -6.81 -11.16 39.81
CA ARG A 463 -7.65 -11.60 38.66
C ARG A 463 -7.43 -13.07 38.33
N GLU A 464 -6.24 -13.63 38.63
CA GLU A 464 -5.89 -15.05 38.45
C GLU A 464 -6.31 -15.57 37.06
N ALA A 465 -6.05 -14.81 35.99
CA ALA A 465 -6.62 -15.05 34.66
C ALA A 465 -5.81 -16.02 33.79
N ILE A 466 -6.46 -16.65 32.81
CA ILE A 466 -5.80 -17.20 31.61
C ILE A 466 -5.90 -16.13 30.52
N THR A 467 -4.79 -15.79 29.87
CA THR A 467 -4.79 -14.88 28.72
C THR A 467 -4.00 -15.47 27.56
N PHE A 468 -4.51 -15.41 26.34
CA PHE A 468 -3.73 -15.79 25.16
C PHE A 468 -4.19 -15.08 23.89
N ARG A 469 -3.31 -14.99 22.90
CA ARG A 469 -3.69 -14.62 21.53
C ARG A 469 -3.87 -15.88 20.69
N GLN A 470 -4.91 -15.94 19.86
CA GLN A 470 -5.10 -17.11 18.99
C GLN A 470 -4.04 -17.17 17.89
N PRO A 471 -3.56 -18.36 17.49
CA PRO A 471 -2.67 -18.48 16.34
C PRO A 471 -3.31 -17.98 15.04
N VAL A 472 -2.48 -17.52 14.11
CA VAL A 472 -2.83 -16.96 12.78
C VAL A 472 -3.47 -15.55 12.82
N PHE A 473 -4.55 -15.33 13.57
CA PHE A 473 -5.27 -14.03 13.57
C PHE A 473 -5.09 -13.19 14.84
N LEU A 474 -4.40 -13.71 15.86
CA LEU A 474 -3.88 -12.95 17.01
C LEU A 474 -4.94 -12.29 17.92
N ASP A 475 -6.24 -12.60 17.77
CA ASP A 475 -7.30 -12.13 18.67
C ASP A 475 -6.99 -12.50 20.13
N LEU A 476 -7.18 -11.54 21.04
CA LEU A 476 -6.92 -11.70 22.46
C LEU A 476 -8.12 -12.33 23.20
N TYR A 477 -7.84 -13.38 23.96
CA TYR A 477 -8.76 -14.04 24.88
C TYR A 477 -8.29 -13.82 26.32
N ASP A 478 -9.20 -13.45 27.22
CA ASP A 478 -8.95 -13.21 28.65
C ASP A 478 -10.05 -13.87 29.49
N PHE A 479 -9.66 -14.76 30.41
CA PHE A 479 -10.56 -15.55 31.25
C PHE A 479 -10.19 -15.41 32.74
N PRO A 480 -10.75 -14.42 33.45
CA PRO A 480 -10.53 -14.19 34.88
C PRO A 480 -10.90 -15.40 35.76
N GLY A 481 -10.16 -15.59 36.85
CA GLY A 481 -10.31 -16.68 37.81
C GLY A 481 -9.86 -18.06 37.32
N ARG A 482 -9.66 -18.24 36.01
CA ARG A 482 -9.35 -19.55 35.42
C ARG A 482 -7.87 -19.91 35.45
N GLY A 483 -6.96 -18.95 35.60
CA GLY A 483 -5.51 -19.15 35.61
C GLY A 483 -4.89 -19.42 36.99
N LYS A 484 -5.70 -19.53 38.04
CA LYS A 484 -5.25 -19.72 39.43
C LYS A 484 -4.27 -20.89 39.60
N ILE A 485 -3.18 -20.62 40.31
CA ILE A 485 -2.16 -21.60 40.70
C ILE A 485 -2.07 -21.75 42.24
N ARG A 486 -1.36 -22.78 42.70
CA ARG A 486 -1.05 -23.01 44.12
C ARG A 486 0.08 -22.06 44.55
N GLY A 487 -0.13 -21.31 45.62
CA GLY A 487 0.90 -20.44 46.20
C GLY A 487 1.99 -21.18 46.99
N LYS A 488 1.84 -22.48 47.25
CA LYS A 488 2.87 -23.34 47.88
C LYS A 488 2.94 -24.70 47.18
N GLY A 489 4.14 -25.25 47.07
CA GLY A 489 4.41 -26.49 46.35
C GLY A 489 4.45 -26.29 44.82
N TYR A 490 4.53 -27.39 44.08
CA TYR A 490 4.63 -27.37 42.63
C TYR A 490 3.26 -27.25 41.96
N ASN A 491 3.28 -26.49 40.87
CA ASN A 491 2.22 -26.37 39.89
C ASN A 491 2.62 -27.13 38.63
N ARG A 492 1.67 -27.87 38.05
CA ARG A 492 1.79 -28.46 36.71
C ARG A 492 0.87 -27.74 35.75
N VAL A 493 1.40 -27.31 34.61
CA VAL A 493 0.66 -26.56 33.60
C VAL A 493 0.91 -27.17 32.24
N THR A 494 -0.15 -27.44 31.50
CA THR A 494 -0.11 -27.97 30.15
C THR A 494 -0.92 -27.07 29.23
N TRP A 495 -0.28 -26.54 28.20
CA TRP A 495 -0.92 -25.88 27.07
C TRP A 495 -0.91 -26.82 25.87
N ILE A 496 -2.07 -27.02 25.25
CA ILE A 496 -2.24 -27.82 24.04
C ILE A 496 -2.78 -26.87 22.97
N LEU A 497 -2.00 -26.62 21.92
CA LEU A 497 -2.41 -25.89 20.72
C LEU A 497 -2.55 -26.91 19.59
N GLY A 498 -3.57 -27.77 19.73
CA GLY A 498 -3.75 -28.98 18.94
C GLY A 498 -4.61 -28.78 17.69
N PRO A 499 -4.58 -29.73 16.73
CA PRO A 499 -5.40 -29.67 15.53
C PRO A 499 -6.91 -29.83 15.80
N ARG A 500 -7.30 -30.21 17.02
CA ARG A 500 -8.71 -30.32 17.44
C ARG A 500 -9.08 -29.41 18.62
N HIS A 501 -8.17 -29.18 19.56
CA HIS A 501 -8.46 -28.44 20.79
C HIS A 501 -7.33 -27.46 21.14
N LEU A 502 -7.69 -26.24 21.52
CA LEU A 502 -6.83 -25.32 22.27
C LEU A 502 -7.22 -25.46 23.73
N ALA A 503 -6.35 -26.04 24.57
CA ALA A 503 -6.68 -26.36 25.96
C ALA A 503 -5.60 -25.92 26.94
N VAL A 504 -6.03 -25.52 28.13
CA VAL A 504 -5.18 -25.13 29.26
C VAL A 504 -5.57 -25.97 30.47
N ILE A 505 -4.61 -26.76 30.95
CA ILE A 505 -4.78 -27.65 32.10
C ILE A 505 -3.84 -27.18 33.19
N ILE A 506 -4.35 -26.96 34.39
CA ILE A 506 -3.56 -26.52 35.56
C ILE A 506 -3.84 -27.49 36.70
N ASN A 507 -2.78 -28.10 37.26
CA ASN A 507 -2.83 -29.02 38.39
C ASN A 507 -3.78 -30.23 38.23
N GLY A 508 -4.01 -30.66 36.98
CA GLY A 508 -4.92 -31.76 36.63
C GLY A 508 -6.37 -31.34 36.32
N GLU A 509 -6.69 -30.06 36.43
CA GLU A 509 -8.01 -29.50 36.10
C GLU A 509 -7.98 -28.83 34.72
N ILE A 510 -8.97 -29.12 33.86
CA ILE A 510 -9.15 -28.41 32.59
C ILE A 510 -9.75 -27.02 32.90
N ARG A 511 -8.93 -25.98 32.75
CA ARG A 511 -9.31 -24.59 33.07
C ARG A 511 -9.86 -23.84 31.85
N TYR A 512 -9.48 -24.28 30.66
CA TYR A 512 -10.05 -23.85 29.38
C TYR A 512 -9.91 -24.96 28.33
N CYS A 513 -10.90 -25.11 27.47
CA CYS A 513 -10.82 -25.91 26.25
C CYS A 513 -11.72 -25.29 25.18
N GLY A 514 -11.17 -24.98 24.01
CA GLY A 514 -11.92 -24.43 22.88
C GLY A 514 -11.62 -25.16 21.57
N VAL A 515 -12.61 -25.13 20.68
CA VAL A 515 -12.61 -25.77 19.35
C VAL A 515 -12.94 -24.76 18.27
N GLY A 516 -12.72 -25.11 17.00
CA GLY A 516 -13.08 -24.23 15.88
C GLY A 516 -12.15 -23.03 15.71
N PHE A 517 -10.96 -23.03 16.30
CA PHE A 517 -9.97 -22.01 16.02
C PHE A 517 -9.53 -22.07 14.54
N PRO A 518 -9.48 -20.94 13.81
CA PRO A 518 -9.02 -20.86 12.43
C PRO A 518 -7.79 -21.70 12.07
N TYR A 519 -6.73 -21.70 12.89
CA TYR A 519 -5.54 -22.53 12.65
C TYR A 519 -5.82 -24.04 12.59
N MET A 520 -6.86 -24.54 13.29
CA MET A 520 -7.31 -25.94 13.22
C MET A 520 -7.95 -26.27 11.87
N SER A 521 -8.47 -25.25 11.16
CA SER A 521 -9.15 -25.40 9.88
C SER A 521 -8.20 -25.32 8.68
N LEU A 522 -7.15 -24.50 8.77
CA LEU A 522 -6.17 -24.17 7.73
C LEU A 522 -5.19 -25.31 7.36
N ASP A 523 -4.50 -25.16 6.22
CA ASP A 523 -3.30 -25.94 5.89
C ASP A 523 -2.07 -25.28 6.51
N LEU A 524 -1.44 -25.97 7.46
CA LEU A 524 -0.26 -25.53 8.21
C LEU A 524 1.03 -26.19 7.69
N GLY A 525 0.98 -26.94 6.58
CA GLY A 525 2.14 -27.63 6.01
C GLY A 525 3.32 -26.71 5.67
N ARG A 526 3.05 -25.41 5.45
CA ARG A 526 4.05 -24.35 5.22
C ARG A 526 4.26 -23.38 6.40
N ALA A 527 3.64 -23.61 7.56
CA ALA A 527 3.82 -22.76 8.72
C ALA A 527 5.29 -22.75 9.18
N ALA A 528 5.80 -21.57 9.55
CA ALA A 528 7.16 -21.39 10.03
C ALA A 528 7.42 -22.20 11.32
N VAL A 529 8.67 -22.61 11.52
CA VAL A 529 9.11 -23.18 12.80
C VAL A 529 9.45 -22.01 13.73
N GLY A 530 8.96 -22.04 14.97
CA GLY A 530 9.23 -21.02 15.98
C GLY A 530 9.68 -21.64 17.30
N ASP A 531 10.65 -21.00 17.96
CA ASP A 531 11.11 -21.36 19.31
C ASP A 531 10.03 -21.13 20.37
N ILE A 532 10.04 -21.93 21.43
CA ILE A 532 9.30 -21.64 22.66
C ILE A 532 10.16 -20.77 23.58
N ILE A 533 9.63 -19.61 23.97
CA ILE A 533 10.32 -18.63 24.83
C ILE A 533 9.49 -18.42 26.10
N ILE A 534 10.09 -18.53 27.27
CA ILE A 534 9.43 -18.46 28.59
C ILE A 534 9.54 -17.05 29.16
N GLY A 535 8.41 -16.48 29.61
CA GLY A 535 8.31 -15.16 30.19
C GLY A 535 7.67 -15.16 31.58
N SER A 536 7.87 -14.07 32.30
CA SER A 536 7.14 -13.76 33.54
C SER A 536 7.19 -12.26 33.77
N ASN A 537 6.22 -11.75 34.53
CA ASN A 537 6.13 -10.36 34.93
C ASN A 537 5.94 -10.31 36.47
N GLY A 538 6.17 -9.14 37.07
CA GLY A 538 6.27 -9.01 38.52
C GLY A 538 7.60 -9.51 39.09
N GLN A 539 7.82 -9.29 40.39
CA GLN A 539 9.15 -9.43 41.02
C GLN A 539 9.45 -10.83 41.58
N GLY A 540 8.40 -11.59 41.90
CA GLY A 540 8.46 -12.92 42.51
C GLY A 540 9.37 -13.90 41.75
N MET A 541 9.96 -14.82 42.50
CA MET A 541 10.95 -15.80 42.01
C MET A 541 10.24 -17.10 41.63
N LYS A 542 10.44 -17.51 40.37
CA LYS A 542 9.83 -18.70 39.79
C LYS A 542 10.92 -19.77 39.68
N TYR A 543 10.62 -20.98 40.12
CA TYR A 543 11.57 -22.10 40.11
C TYR A 543 11.00 -23.19 39.19
N PHE A 544 11.56 -23.31 38.00
CA PHE A 544 11.20 -24.37 37.05
C PHE A 544 12.00 -25.63 37.37
N ARG A 545 11.30 -26.75 37.53
CA ARG A 545 11.88 -28.08 37.67
C ARG A 545 11.94 -28.80 36.33
N SER A 546 10.95 -28.60 35.47
CA SER A 546 10.95 -29.13 34.11
C SER A 546 10.11 -28.27 33.18
N ILE A 547 10.52 -28.24 31.92
CA ILE A 547 9.77 -27.71 30.78
C ILE A 547 9.90 -28.74 29.66
N ARG A 548 8.79 -29.08 29.02
CA ARG A 548 8.75 -30.01 27.88
C ARG A 548 7.99 -29.38 26.75
N VAL A 549 8.54 -29.49 25.54
CA VAL A 549 7.95 -28.98 24.32
C VAL A 549 7.73 -30.16 23.37
N SER A 550 6.50 -30.27 22.87
CA SER A 550 6.05 -31.42 22.07
C SER A 550 5.43 -30.96 20.77
N GLN A 551 5.95 -31.46 19.65
CA GLN A 551 5.29 -31.33 18.35
C GLN A 551 4.09 -32.27 18.32
N LEU A 552 2.91 -31.78 17.98
CA LEU A 552 1.73 -32.63 17.82
C LEU A 552 1.64 -33.13 16.37
N VAL A 553 0.98 -34.28 16.19
CA VAL A 553 0.77 -34.87 14.86
C VAL A 553 -0.10 -33.95 14.01
N TYR A 554 0.44 -33.58 12.86
CA TYR A 554 -0.27 -32.85 11.83
C TYR A 554 -0.41 -33.71 10.57
N THR A 555 -1.65 -33.91 10.12
CA THR A 555 -1.92 -34.50 8.81
C THR A 555 -2.33 -33.37 7.86
N PRO A 556 -1.53 -33.07 6.82
CA PRO A 556 -1.90 -32.07 5.82
C PRO A 556 -3.29 -32.35 5.23
N LYS A 557 -4.11 -31.30 5.11
CA LYS A 557 -5.48 -31.44 4.60
C LYS A 557 -5.47 -31.49 3.08
N THR A 558 -5.08 -32.64 2.55
CA THR A 558 -4.98 -32.90 1.11
C THR A 558 -6.36 -32.87 0.43
N ARG A 559 -6.88 -31.66 0.13
CA ARG A 559 -8.05 -31.45 -0.72
C ARG A 559 -7.66 -31.60 -2.19
N LEU A 560 -7.33 -32.83 -2.59
CA LEU A 560 -7.21 -33.23 -4.00
C LEU A 560 -8.32 -34.23 -4.35
N LYS A 561 -9.46 -33.70 -4.79
CA LYS A 561 -10.12 -34.32 -5.95
C LYS A 561 -9.33 -33.89 -7.18
N LYS A 562 -9.13 -34.81 -8.12
CA LYS A 562 -7.96 -34.83 -9.00
C LYS A 562 -8.06 -33.93 -10.25
N GLU A 563 -9.01 -33.00 -10.29
CA GLU A 563 -9.36 -32.22 -11.49
C GLU A 563 -9.78 -30.80 -11.10
N GLU A 564 -8.81 -29.93 -10.77
CA GLU A 564 -9.01 -28.47 -10.78
C GLU A 564 -7.66 -27.75 -10.87
N LEU A 565 -7.22 -27.54 -12.10
CA LEU A 565 -6.09 -26.70 -12.48
C LEU A 565 -6.57 -25.80 -13.63
N LEU A 566 -6.26 -24.49 -13.54
CA LEU A 566 -6.21 -23.43 -14.58
C LEU A 566 -7.27 -22.31 -14.56
N MET A 567 -6.77 -21.04 -14.66
CA MET A 567 -7.38 -19.74 -15.08
C MET A 567 -7.58 -18.61 -14.01
N THR A 568 -7.73 -17.35 -14.47
CA THR A 568 -7.29 -16.04 -13.88
C THR A 568 -8.32 -14.89 -13.76
N THR A 569 -8.04 -13.79 -12.99
CA THR A 569 -8.68 -12.43 -13.12
C THR A 569 -7.98 -11.24 -12.38
N ARG A 570 -8.43 -9.99 -12.70
CA ARG A 570 -7.88 -8.58 -12.52
C ARG A 570 -7.32 -8.17 -11.11
N GLN A 571 -7.53 -6.94 -10.59
CA GLN A 571 -7.03 -6.43 -9.28
C GLN A 571 -8.06 -5.58 -8.51
N SER A 572 -8.20 -5.79 -7.19
CA SER A 572 -9.23 -5.16 -6.32
C SER A 572 -8.73 -4.25 -5.19
N ASN A 573 -7.45 -4.23 -4.87
CA ASN A 573 -6.89 -3.33 -3.84
C ASN A 573 -5.41 -3.03 -4.09
N ASN A 574 -4.97 -1.84 -3.69
CA ASN A 574 -3.56 -1.44 -3.76
C ASN A 574 -3.22 -0.37 -2.70
N ILE A 575 -1.94 -0.29 -2.31
CA ILE A 575 -1.41 0.72 -1.40
C ILE A 575 0.05 1.01 -1.79
N LEU A 576 0.43 2.29 -1.77
CA LEU A 576 1.82 2.72 -1.98
C LEU A 576 2.73 2.11 -0.91
N SER A 577 3.93 1.69 -1.30
CA SER A 577 4.90 1.07 -0.41
C SER A 577 5.57 2.06 0.55
N ASN A 578 5.76 3.31 0.13
CA ASN A 578 6.50 4.33 0.88
C ASN A 578 5.65 5.09 1.91
N ILE A 579 4.94 4.41 2.82
CA ILE A 579 4.09 5.12 3.81
C ILE A 579 4.93 5.70 4.97
N HIS A 580 4.97 7.03 5.08
CA HIS A 580 5.52 7.76 6.23
C HIS A 580 4.75 9.06 6.52
N ARG A 581 5.19 9.81 7.55
CA ARG A 581 4.62 11.11 7.90
C ARG A 581 4.88 12.13 6.79
N LEU A 582 3.88 12.95 6.47
CA LEU A 582 4.00 14.00 5.44
C LEU A 582 4.71 15.24 5.97
N VAL A 583 4.47 15.56 7.24
CA VAL A 583 5.13 16.61 8.02
C VAL A 583 5.54 16.06 9.37
N THR A 584 6.53 16.74 9.97
CA THR A 584 7.12 16.44 11.27
C THR A 584 7.06 17.71 12.11
N ASP A 585 5.95 17.92 12.82
CA ASP A 585 5.69 19.14 13.59
C ASP A 585 6.80 19.40 14.64
N GLU A 586 7.47 18.33 15.12
CA GLU A 586 8.62 18.39 16.02
C GLU A 586 9.86 19.11 15.41
N TYR A 587 9.90 19.26 14.08
CA TYR A 587 10.90 20.03 13.34
C TYR A 587 10.35 21.35 12.76
N GLY A 588 9.09 21.71 13.05
CA GLY A 588 8.46 22.95 12.60
C GLY A 588 7.84 22.89 11.20
N GLU A 589 7.53 21.70 10.68
CA GLU A 589 6.98 21.49 9.32
C GLU A 589 5.48 21.86 9.20
N ASN A 590 5.10 23.10 9.55
CA ASN A 590 3.70 23.54 9.70
C ASN A 590 2.95 23.87 8.38
N TYR A 591 3.38 23.33 7.24
CA TYR A 591 2.74 23.57 5.92
C TYR A 591 2.40 22.26 5.21
N TRP A 592 1.24 21.70 5.53
CA TRP A 592 0.78 20.38 5.07
C TRP A 592 0.84 20.16 3.56
N PHE A 593 0.51 21.18 2.74
CA PHE A 593 0.63 21.06 1.29
C PHE A 593 2.07 20.81 0.82
N ASN A 594 3.07 21.45 1.43
CA ASN A 594 4.48 21.25 1.08
C ASN A 594 4.97 19.86 1.48
N GLY A 595 4.48 19.32 2.60
CA GLY A 595 4.68 17.91 2.98
C GLY A 595 4.07 16.94 1.96
N CYS A 596 2.89 17.25 1.43
CA CYS A 596 2.26 16.47 0.36
C CYS A 596 3.04 16.57 -0.97
N ALA A 597 3.49 17.76 -1.34
CA ALA A 597 4.25 18.00 -2.57
C ALA A 597 5.63 17.31 -2.54
N ARG A 598 6.33 17.39 -1.41
CA ARG A 598 7.54 16.58 -1.11
C ARG A 598 7.24 15.10 -1.31
N TYR A 599 6.18 14.58 -0.68
CA TYR A 599 5.86 13.16 -0.72
C TYR A 599 5.56 12.65 -2.15
N VAL A 600 4.89 13.45 -2.99
CA VAL A 600 4.74 13.11 -4.42
C VAL A 600 6.09 13.11 -5.14
N MET A 601 6.98 14.06 -4.85
CA MET A 601 8.31 14.12 -5.45
C MET A 601 9.23 12.98 -4.99
N GLU A 602 9.15 12.56 -3.74
CA GLU A 602 9.82 11.37 -3.20
C GLU A 602 9.35 10.11 -3.95
N CYS A 603 8.05 9.96 -4.19
CA CYS A 603 7.49 8.88 -5.02
C CYS A 603 7.89 8.98 -6.51
N LEU A 604 8.25 10.16 -7.01
CA LEU A 604 8.81 10.38 -8.36
C LEU A 604 10.34 10.22 -8.41
N GLY A 605 11.00 10.01 -7.27
CA GLY A 605 12.46 9.87 -7.16
C GLY A 605 13.26 11.18 -7.07
N GLU A 606 12.60 12.32 -6.91
CA GLU A 606 13.21 13.66 -6.86
C GLU A 606 13.53 14.07 -5.41
N THR A 607 14.58 13.48 -4.82
CA THR A 607 14.96 13.74 -3.42
C THR A 607 15.43 15.17 -3.13
N ASP A 608 15.76 15.95 -4.16
CA ASP A 608 16.15 17.36 -4.03
C ASP A 608 14.94 18.30 -3.81
N TYR A 609 13.71 17.84 -4.07
CA TYR A 609 12.47 18.61 -3.88
C TYR A 609 11.84 18.29 -2.51
N ASP A 610 12.60 18.59 -1.45
CA ASP A 610 12.22 18.35 -0.06
C ASP A 610 11.16 19.36 0.46
N TYR A 611 10.81 19.24 1.74
CA TYR A 611 9.82 20.11 2.39
C TYR A 611 10.28 21.57 2.40
N ASN A 612 11.56 21.81 2.68
CA ASN A 612 12.13 23.15 2.75
C ASN A 612 12.14 23.81 1.37
N PHE A 613 12.49 23.05 0.32
CA PHE A 613 12.42 23.47 -1.07
C PHE A 613 11.02 23.95 -1.42
N PHE A 614 9.97 23.14 -1.19
CA PHE A 614 8.60 23.56 -1.50
C PHE A 614 8.17 24.76 -0.65
N ALA A 615 8.41 24.75 0.66
CA ALA A 615 8.01 25.84 1.56
C ALA A 615 8.73 27.17 1.27
N GLY A 616 9.91 27.14 0.65
CA GLY A 616 10.58 28.33 0.13
C GLY A 616 10.18 28.71 -1.30
N LEU A 617 9.83 27.73 -2.15
CA LEU A 617 9.40 27.96 -3.55
C LEU A 617 7.98 28.56 -3.63
N THR A 618 7.07 28.12 -2.77
CA THR A 618 5.76 28.77 -2.56
C THR A 618 5.89 30.09 -1.79
N GLY A 619 6.96 30.21 -1.01
CA GLY A 619 7.22 31.34 -0.10
C GLY A 619 6.46 31.25 1.22
N ASP A 620 5.87 30.10 1.56
CA ASP A 620 5.17 29.85 2.82
C ASP A 620 6.04 30.20 4.02
N VAL A 621 7.27 29.66 4.06
CA VAL A 621 8.23 29.81 5.18
C VAL A 621 8.81 31.22 5.32
N PHE A 622 8.38 32.16 4.48
CA PHE A 622 8.83 33.55 4.50
C PHE A 622 7.69 34.55 4.74
N THR A 623 6.44 34.17 4.46
CA THR A 623 5.36 35.12 4.20
C THR A 623 4.30 35.07 5.30
N GLN A 624 4.16 36.17 6.04
CA GLN A 624 2.97 36.37 6.87
C GLN A 624 1.74 36.63 5.99
N TYR A 625 0.59 36.14 6.41
CA TYR A 625 -0.69 36.27 5.72
C TYR A 625 -1.79 36.79 6.65
N TYR A 626 -2.79 37.48 6.08
CA TYR A 626 -4.02 37.88 6.77
C TYR A 626 -5.19 38.00 5.78
N PRO A 627 -6.41 37.55 6.12
CA PRO A 627 -7.52 37.49 5.16
C PRO A 627 -8.35 38.79 5.15
N LYS A 628 -8.89 39.13 3.98
CA LYS A 628 -9.96 40.15 3.83
C LYS A 628 -11.31 39.47 4.01
N GLY A 629 -11.61 39.08 5.26
CA GLY A 629 -12.85 38.36 5.63
C GLY A 629 -12.54 37.13 6.48
N GLU A 630 -13.17 36.01 6.14
CA GLU A 630 -13.02 34.74 6.84
C GLU A 630 -11.64 34.09 6.64
N PHE A 631 -11.25 33.21 7.55
CA PHE A 631 -9.97 32.50 7.54
C PHE A 631 -9.84 31.59 6.30
N ARG A 632 -8.68 31.61 5.65
CA ARG A 632 -8.41 30.91 4.37
C ARG A 632 -7.36 29.80 4.47
N GLY A 633 -7.08 29.31 5.68
CA GLY A 633 -6.03 28.32 5.94
C GLY A 633 -4.67 28.95 6.23
N GLU A 634 -3.61 28.22 5.91
CA GLU A 634 -2.24 28.48 6.40
C GLU A 634 -1.25 28.57 5.23
N GLY A 635 -0.32 29.53 5.34
CA GLY A 635 0.66 29.83 4.30
C GLY A 635 0.09 30.55 3.07
N VAL A 636 0.98 30.91 2.16
CA VAL A 636 0.68 31.32 0.78
C VAL A 636 -0.05 30.18 0.05
N SER A 637 0.42 28.94 0.18
CA SER A 637 -0.17 27.79 -0.53
C SER A 637 -1.64 27.56 -0.14
N GLY A 638 -1.98 27.65 1.14
CA GLY A 638 -3.35 27.50 1.63
C GLY A 638 -4.27 28.61 1.12
N TYR A 639 -3.81 29.86 1.16
CA TYR A 639 -4.57 31.00 0.62
C TYR A 639 -4.79 30.88 -0.90
N MET A 640 -3.77 30.46 -1.66
CA MET A 640 -3.91 30.28 -3.11
C MET A 640 -4.84 29.11 -3.47
N LEU A 641 -4.77 27.99 -2.74
CA LEU A 641 -5.70 26.88 -2.87
C LEU A 641 -7.15 27.29 -2.53
N ALA A 642 -7.34 28.19 -1.56
CA ALA A 642 -8.65 28.74 -1.21
C ALA A 642 -9.24 29.66 -2.31
N GLU A 643 -8.44 30.42 -3.06
CA GLU A 643 -8.94 31.22 -4.19
C GLU A 643 -9.47 30.37 -5.36
N GLY A 644 -8.94 29.14 -5.52
CA GLY A 644 -9.43 28.13 -6.45
C GLY A 644 -8.52 27.82 -7.65
N PRO A 645 -8.83 26.77 -8.43
CA PRO A 645 -7.87 26.13 -9.35
C PRO A 645 -7.41 26.99 -10.52
N HIS A 646 -8.20 27.97 -10.96
CA HIS A 646 -7.84 28.87 -12.07
C HIS A 646 -7.34 30.23 -11.58
N LYS A 647 -6.88 30.32 -10.32
CA LYS A 647 -6.31 31.55 -9.74
C LYS A 647 -4.81 31.40 -9.58
N ASN A 648 -4.08 32.46 -9.92
CA ASN A 648 -2.63 32.50 -9.81
C ASN A 648 -2.14 33.92 -9.46
N LEU A 649 -0.89 34.03 -9.03
CA LEU A 649 -0.20 35.28 -8.76
C LEU A 649 0.70 35.65 -9.96
N ARG A 650 0.30 36.66 -10.71
CA ARG A 650 1.11 37.18 -11.83
C ARG A 650 2.01 38.32 -11.38
N GLU A 651 3.28 38.24 -11.75
CA GLU A 651 4.28 39.23 -11.36
C GLU A 651 4.00 40.59 -12.02
N THR A 652 4.10 41.67 -11.23
CA THR A 652 4.09 43.07 -11.71
C THR A 652 5.41 43.75 -11.34
N ASP A 653 5.58 45.04 -11.62
CA ASP A 653 6.81 45.77 -11.28
C ASP A 653 7.14 45.74 -9.77
N THR A 654 6.12 45.78 -8.90
CA THR A 654 6.29 46.02 -7.45
C THR A 654 5.71 44.94 -6.53
N CYS A 655 4.75 44.14 -6.99
CA CYS A 655 4.07 43.09 -6.23
C CYS A 655 3.55 41.97 -7.16
N PHE A 656 2.83 41.00 -6.62
CA PHE A 656 1.97 40.13 -7.45
C PHE A 656 0.53 40.64 -7.50
N ALA A 657 -0.13 40.39 -8.62
CA ALA A 657 -1.57 40.59 -8.79
C ALA A 657 -2.28 39.23 -8.86
N LEU A 658 -3.39 39.09 -8.13
CA LEU A 658 -4.26 37.91 -8.24
C LEU A 658 -5.03 37.98 -9.57
N VAL A 659 -4.93 36.92 -10.37
CA VAL A 659 -5.50 36.85 -11.71
C VAL A 659 -6.17 35.50 -11.94
N SER A 660 -7.11 35.47 -12.89
CA SER A 660 -7.71 34.22 -13.38
C SER A 660 -7.15 33.88 -14.75
N GLU A 661 -6.18 32.97 -14.77
CA GLU A 661 -5.47 32.51 -15.97
C GLU A 661 -5.02 31.04 -15.79
N ASP A 662 -4.68 30.39 -16.89
CA ASP A 662 -4.23 29.00 -16.99
C ASP A 662 -2.76 29.02 -17.47
N PRO A 663 -1.78 28.41 -16.75
CA PRO A 663 -1.91 27.57 -15.56
C PRO A 663 -2.29 28.29 -14.26
N GLY A 664 -3.10 27.61 -13.44
CA GLY A 664 -3.38 27.96 -12.05
C GLY A 664 -2.15 27.85 -11.14
N PHE A 665 -2.31 28.25 -9.87
CA PHE A 665 -1.19 28.25 -8.90
C PHE A 665 -0.47 26.90 -8.78
N ILE A 666 -1.22 25.80 -8.73
CA ILE A 666 -0.68 24.45 -8.55
C ILE A 666 0.03 23.97 -9.82
N GLU A 667 -0.60 24.16 -10.97
CA GLU A 667 -0.03 23.84 -12.29
C GLU A 667 1.26 24.63 -12.53
N ALA A 668 1.27 25.93 -12.24
CA ALA A 668 2.45 26.78 -12.36
C ALA A 668 3.56 26.42 -11.34
N LEU A 669 3.22 25.94 -10.14
CA LEU A 669 4.19 25.49 -9.15
C LEU A 669 4.93 24.24 -9.62
N PHE A 670 4.19 23.21 -10.06
CA PHE A 670 4.80 21.97 -10.52
C PHE A 670 5.47 22.12 -11.90
N GLU A 671 4.99 23.01 -12.76
CA GLU A 671 5.66 23.36 -14.02
C GLU A 671 7.03 24.01 -13.80
N LYS A 672 7.19 24.85 -12.75
CA LYS A 672 8.53 25.34 -12.34
C LYS A 672 9.48 24.22 -11.93
N CYS A 673 8.96 23.14 -11.32
CA CYS A 673 9.74 21.94 -11.01
C CYS A 673 9.97 21.03 -12.24
N GLY A 674 9.46 21.42 -13.41
CA GLY A 674 9.58 20.66 -14.66
C GLY A 674 8.51 19.58 -14.84
N TYR A 675 7.41 19.59 -14.09
CA TYR A 675 6.36 18.56 -14.13
C TYR A 675 5.05 19.08 -14.72
N ALA A 676 4.32 18.22 -15.42
CA ALA A 676 2.90 18.43 -15.65
C ALA A 676 2.12 18.19 -14.35
N SER A 677 1.03 18.92 -14.12
CA SER A 677 0.04 18.58 -13.09
C SER A 677 -1.36 19.02 -13.50
N THR A 678 -2.36 18.59 -12.74
CA THR A 678 -3.77 18.97 -12.95
C THR A 678 -4.51 18.94 -11.62
N PHE A 679 -5.11 20.07 -11.25
CA PHE A 679 -6.09 20.18 -10.19
C PHE A 679 -7.48 19.83 -10.72
N VAL A 680 -8.16 18.89 -10.07
CA VAL A 680 -9.54 18.50 -10.36
C VAL A 680 -10.43 18.92 -9.19
N SER A 681 -11.38 19.82 -9.42
CA SER A 681 -12.27 20.28 -8.34
C SER A 681 -13.25 19.19 -7.88
N ARG A 682 -13.72 19.24 -6.63
CA ARG A 682 -14.75 18.31 -6.12
C ARG A 682 -16.02 18.34 -6.98
N ARG A 683 -16.33 19.47 -7.63
CA ARG A 683 -17.44 19.59 -8.58
C ARG A 683 -17.25 18.72 -9.84
N GLU A 684 -16.01 18.56 -10.29
CA GLU A 684 -15.65 17.68 -11.41
C GLU A 684 -15.53 16.23 -10.98
N LEU A 685 -14.94 15.97 -9.80
CA LEU A 685 -14.91 14.64 -9.18
C LEU A 685 -16.33 14.07 -9.04
N ARG A 686 -17.30 14.85 -8.53
CA ARG A 686 -18.72 14.44 -8.44
C ARG A 686 -19.41 14.23 -9.79
N ARG A 687 -18.93 14.85 -10.87
CA ARG A 687 -19.52 14.69 -12.21
C ARG A 687 -19.16 13.36 -12.85
N ASN A 688 -17.90 12.93 -12.67
CA ASN A 688 -17.38 11.69 -13.23
C ASN A 688 -16.62 10.88 -12.15
N PRO A 689 -17.29 10.45 -11.06
CA PRO A 689 -16.62 9.87 -9.90
C PRO A 689 -15.86 8.60 -10.26
N ASP A 690 -16.44 7.72 -11.08
CA ASP A 690 -15.78 6.49 -11.52
C ASP A 690 -14.54 6.76 -12.38
N MET A 691 -14.59 7.76 -13.27
CA MET A 691 -13.45 8.13 -14.12
C MET A 691 -12.27 8.64 -13.27
N TYR A 692 -12.53 9.55 -12.32
CA TYR A 692 -11.49 10.06 -11.44
C TYR A 692 -11.06 9.04 -10.38
N LEU A 693 -11.92 8.10 -10.00
CA LEU A 693 -11.57 6.95 -9.19
C LEU A 693 -10.63 6.00 -9.93
N GLN A 694 -10.92 5.66 -11.19
CA GLN A 694 -10.01 4.87 -12.03
C GLN A 694 -8.70 5.64 -12.33
N THR A 695 -8.75 6.97 -12.40
CA THR A 695 -7.55 7.81 -12.53
C THR A 695 -6.71 7.76 -11.25
N LEU A 696 -7.33 7.92 -10.07
CA LEU A 696 -6.67 7.74 -8.78
C LEU A 696 -6.06 6.34 -8.65
N ILE A 697 -6.84 5.29 -8.93
CA ILE A 697 -6.38 3.89 -8.95
C ILE A 697 -5.15 3.75 -9.85
N SER A 698 -5.20 4.27 -11.07
CA SER A 698 -4.07 4.27 -12.02
C SER A 698 -2.83 5.02 -11.50
N TYR A 699 -3.01 6.11 -10.74
CA TYR A 699 -1.90 6.82 -10.09
C TYR A 699 -1.29 5.96 -8.97
N ILE A 700 -2.12 5.42 -8.06
CA ILE A 700 -1.67 4.51 -6.99
C ILE A 700 -0.96 3.28 -7.58
N ASP A 701 -1.52 2.66 -8.62
CA ASP A 701 -0.98 1.50 -9.32
C ASP A 701 0.37 1.76 -9.99
N ARG A 702 0.66 3.04 -10.30
CA ARG A 702 1.95 3.50 -10.83
C ARG A 702 2.91 3.99 -9.74
N GLY A 703 2.57 3.83 -8.46
CA GLY A 703 3.39 4.28 -7.34
C GLY A 703 3.23 5.75 -6.97
N LEU A 704 2.27 6.47 -7.57
CA LEU A 704 2.10 7.92 -7.40
C LEU A 704 0.92 8.27 -6.48
N PRO A 705 1.14 9.06 -5.42
CA PRO A 705 0.07 9.58 -4.59
C PRO A 705 -0.69 10.72 -5.29
N VAL A 706 -1.93 10.93 -4.86
CA VAL A 706 -2.78 12.05 -5.32
C VAL A 706 -3.02 12.98 -4.13
N ILE A 707 -2.62 14.25 -4.24
CA ILE A 707 -2.84 15.22 -3.16
C ILE A 707 -4.33 15.55 -3.10
N VAL A 708 -4.88 15.64 -1.89
CA VAL A 708 -6.24 16.07 -1.62
C VAL A 708 -6.19 17.40 -0.88
N TRP A 709 -6.96 18.37 -1.36
CA TRP A 709 -7.19 19.65 -0.70
C TRP A 709 -8.63 19.76 -0.20
N GLY A 710 -8.79 20.32 1.00
CA GLY A 710 -10.07 20.59 1.65
C GLY A 710 -10.75 19.34 2.19
N THR A 711 -10.01 18.42 2.82
CA THR A 711 -10.56 17.22 3.48
C THR A 711 -9.97 17.04 4.89
N GLY A 712 -10.80 17.29 5.90
CA GLY A 712 -10.45 17.14 7.32
C GLY A 712 -9.64 18.30 7.88
N GLU A 713 -9.21 18.14 9.13
CA GLU A 713 -8.20 18.97 9.78
C GLU A 713 -7.03 18.04 10.09
N PRO A 714 -5.84 18.21 9.46
CA PRO A 714 -5.42 19.30 8.57
C PRO A 714 -6.05 19.22 7.16
N PRO A 715 -6.16 20.36 6.43
CA PRO A 715 -6.92 20.44 5.18
C PRO A 715 -6.22 19.84 3.95
N ALA A 716 -4.93 19.49 4.04
CA ALA A 716 -4.17 18.87 2.96
C ALA A 716 -3.64 17.50 3.37
N GLY A 717 -3.71 16.54 2.46
CA GLY A 717 -3.15 15.19 2.63
C GLY A 717 -2.96 14.52 1.28
N VAL A 718 -2.64 13.23 1.28
CA VAL A 718 -2.51 12.43 0.05
C VAL A 718 -3.31 11.14 0.15
N LEU A 719 -3.88 10.73 -0.98
CA LEU A 719 -4.39 9.38 -1.18
C LEU A 719 -3.21 8.50 -1.61
N VAL A 720 -3.06 7.39 -0.90
CA VAL A 720 -1.92 6.48 -0.99
C VAL A 720 -2.36 5.03 -1.21
N GLY A 721 -3.63 4.80 -1.52
CA GLY A 721 -4.16 3.46 -1.72
C GLY A 721 -5.67 3.42 -1.86
N TYR A 722 -6.16 2.23 -2.16
CA TYR A 722 -7.57 1.91 -2.26
C TYR A 722 -7.83 0.42 -1.96
N GLU A 723 -9.04 0.13 -1.49
CA GLU A 723 -9.57 -1.21 -1.26
C GLU A 723 -10.92 -1.34 -1.98
N GLU A 724 -11.34 -2.57 -2.30
CA GLU A 724 -12.60 -2.88 -2.99
C GLU A 724 -12.84 -2.09 -4.30
N TYR A 725 -11.84 -2.03 -5.18
CA TYR A 725 -11.85 -1.27 -6.45
C TYR A 725 -12.15 0.23 -6.27
N GLY A 726 -11.80 0.80 -5.11
CA GLY A 726 -11.92 2.24 -4.85
C GLY A 726 -13.15 2.66 -4.04
N LYS A 727 -13.98 1.72 -3.58
CA LYS A 727 -15.05 2.08 -2.61
C LYS A 727 -14.48 2.66 -1.32
N THR A 728 -13.38 2.08 -0.85
CA THR A 728 -12.60 2.55 0.28
C THR A 728 -11.28 3.07 -0.24
N LEU A 729 -10.91 4.29 0.14
CA LEU A 729 -9.65 4.93 -0.19
C LEU A 729 -8.79 5.05 1.07
N LEU A 730 -7.47 5.03 0.87
CA LEU A 730 -6.48 5.10 1.94
C LEU A 730 -5.86 6.49 1.92
N TYR A 731 -6.22 7.30 2.93
CA TYR A 731 -5.84 8.71 3.05
C TYR A 731 -4.84 8.91 4.20
N ILE A 732 -3.82 9.71 3.98
CA ILE A 732 -2.85 10.09 5.03
C ILE A 732 -2.67 11.61 5.00
N THR A 733 -2.55 12.20 6.19
CA THR A 733 -2.36 13.63 6.37
C THR A 733 -1.54 13.88 7.64
N GLY A 734 -0.79 14.97 7.65
CA GLY A 734 -0.07 15.46 8.82
C GLY A 734 1.01 14.52 9.34
N ASN A 735 1.09 14.47 10.66
CA ASN A 735 2.06 13.71 11.46
C ASN A 735 1.70 12.20 11.55
N ASN A 736 0.65 11.74 10.86
CA ASN A 736 0.24 10.33 10.80
C ASN A 736 1.22 9.50 9.96
N ASN A 737 1.53 8.28 10.39
CA ASN A 737 2.37 7.32 9.65
C ASN A 737 1.61 6.05 9.21
N ARG A 738 0.27 6.11 9.20
CA ARG A 738 -0.61 5.02 8.76
C ARG A 738 -1.79 5.64 8.00
N PRO A 739 -2.26 5.05 6.89
CA PRO A 739 -3.38 5.60 6.16
C PRO A 739 -4.71 5.24 6.85
N GLU A 740 -5.59 6.23 6.95
CA GLU A 740 -6.97 6.07 7.36
C GLU A 740 -7.83 5.54 6.20
N ARG A 741 -8.84 4.75 6.54
CA ARG A 741 -9.85 4.27 5.58
C ARG A 741 -10.99 5.27 5.49
N ILE A 742 -11.19 5.83 4.31
CA ILE A 742 -12.26 6.80 4.01
C ILE A 742 -13.01 6.33 2.76
N SER A 743 -14.35 6.30 2.79
CA SER A 743 -15.10 5.96 1.58
C SER A 743 -14.99 7.07 0.53
N LEU A 744 -15.07 6.71 -0.75
CA LEU A 744 -15.13 7.69 -1.83
C LEU A 744 -16.29 8.68 -1.62
N GLU A 745 -17.44 8.19 -1.16
CA GLU A 745 -18.62 8.99 -0.84
C GLU A 745 -18.28 10.10 0.16
N LYS A 746 -17.61 9.77 1.27
CA LYS A 746 -17.20 10.73 2.30
C LYS A 746 -16.15 11.74 1.82
N LEU A 747 -15.25 11.35 0.91
CA LEU A 747 -14.32 12.28 0.24
C LEU A 747 -15.03 13.27 -0.70
N LEU A 748 -16.21 12.89 -1.20
CA LEU A 748 -17.02 13.68 -2.12
C LEU A 748 -18.16 14.46 -1.43
N GLU A 749 -18.34 14.38 -0.11
CA GLU A 749 -19.35 15.15 0.65
C GLU A 749 -19.11 16.67 0.63
N GLU A 750 -20.11 17.47 1.06
CA GLU A 750 -19.93 18.92 1.22
C GLU A 750 -19.25 19.22 2.56
N ASN A 751 -18.35 20.19 2.57
CA ASN A 751 -17.72 20.69 3.77
C ASN A 751 -17.39 22.19 3.62
N GLU A 752 -16.92 22.79 4.70
CA GLU A 752 -16.79 24.24 4.84
C GLU A 752 -15.54 24.82 4.15
N PHE A 753 -14.65 23.96 3.63
CA PHE A 753 -13.44 24.39 2.94
C PHE A 753 -13.74 24.96 1.54
N PRO A 754 -13.16 26.10 1.15
CA PRO A 754 -13.30 26.64 -0.19
C PRO A 754 -12.49 25.84 -1.23
N ASN A 755 -13.12 25.62 -2.40
CA ASN A 755 -12.52 25.01 -3.58
C ASN A 755 -11.77 23.66 -3.35
N PRO A 756 -12.36 22.66 -2.65
CA PRO A 756 -11.72 21.37 -2.44
C PRO A 756 -11.53 20.59 -3.75
N GLY A 757 -10.52 19.74 -3.81
CA GLY A 757 -10.17 19.00 -5.03
C GLY A 757 -9.01 18.03 -4.87
N TRP A 758 -8.68 17.32 -5.95
CA TRP A 758 -7.57 16.38 -6.04
C TRP A 758 -6.52 16.89 -7.03
N ILE A 759 -5.24 16.74 -6.72
CA ILE A 759 -4.13 17.18 -7.56
C ILE A 759 -3.35 15.95 -8.02
N PHE A 760 -3.26 15.83 -9.34
CA PHE A 760 -2.57 14.76 -10.04
C PHE A 760 -1.26 15.31 -10.62
N ILE A 761 -0.12 14.72 -10.27
CA ILE A 761 1.21 15.10 -10.82
C ILE A 761 1.59 14.14 -11.94
N GLY A 762 1.70 14.67 -13.15
CA GLY A 762 1.97 13.92 -14.37
C GLY A 762 3.47 13.74 -14.66
N ASN A 763 3.79 13.57 -15.94
CA ASN A 763 5.16 13.29 -16.37
C ASN A 763 6.07 14.53 -16.27
N LYS A 764 7.37 14.29 -16.07
CA LYS A 764 8.42 15.31 -16.16
C LYS A 764 8.57 15.79 -17.61
N LYS A 765 8.38 17.09 -17.83
CA LYS A 765 8.58 17.81 -19.11
C LYS A 765 10.04 18.25 -19.26
N GLU A 766 10.63 18.81 -18.21
CA GLU A 766 11.96 19.44 -18.22
C GLU A 766 12.75 19.14 -16.94
N ALA A 767 14.07 19.36 -16.96
CA ALA A 767 14.95 19.21 -15.79
C ALA A 767 15.55 20.58 -15.42
N PRO A 768 14.81 21.44 -14.69
CA PRO A 768 15.28 22.76 -14.30
C PRO A 768 16.48 22.68 -13.33
N SER A 769 17.37 23.67 -13.40
CA SER A 769 18.51 23.76 -12.47
C SER A 769 18.03 24.08 -11.06
N LEU A 770 18.31 23.19 -10.09
CA LEU A 770 17.97 23.39 -8.68
C LEU A 770 18.51 24.73 -8.15
N ALA A 771 19.76 25.07 -8.46
CA ALA A 771 20.36 26.37 -8.10
C ALA A 771 19.58 27.56 -8.71
N GLY A 772 19.07 27.40 -9.93
CA GLY A 772 18.20 28.37 -10.60
C GLY A 772 16.85 28.54 -9.88
N LEU A 773 16.22 27.45 -9.44
CA LEU A 773 14.95 27.48 -8.71
C LEU A 773 15.07 28.18 -7.35
N TYR A 774 16.11 27.85 -6.57
CA TYR A 774 16.39 28.55 -5.30
C TYR A 774 16.66 30.05 -5.53
N ARG A 775 17.42 30.41 -6.57
CA ARG A 775 17.67 31.82 -6.94
C ARG A 775 16.39 32.53 -7.35
N GLU A 776 15.52 31.88 -8.11
CA GLU A 776 14.27 32.46 -8.59
C GLU A 776 13.27 32.67 -7.45
N ALA A 777 13.15 31.73 -6.51
CA ALA A 777 12.36 31.88 -5.29
C ALA A 777 12.84 33.09 -4.45
N VAL A 778 14.15 33.25 -4.28
CA VAL A 778 14.74 34.45 -3.65
C VAL A 778 14.45 35.71 -4.46
N ARG A 779 14.49 35.64 -5.80
CA ARG A 779 14.24 36.78 -6.70
C ARG A 779 12.82 37.36 -6.53
N ILE A 780 11.82 36.49 -6.44
CA ILE A 780 10.41 36.90 -6.35
C ILE A 780 9.97 37.32 -4.95
N LEU A 781 10.71 36.91 -3.91
CA LEU A 781 10.32 37.12 -2.51
C LEU A 781 9.95 38.58 -2.16
N PRO A 782 10.64 39.64 -2.62
CA PRO A 782 10.25 41.01 -2.31
C PRO A 782 8.87 41.40 -2.85
N LYS A 783 8.47 40.83 -3.99
CA LYS A 783 7.16 41.08 -4.61
C LYS A 783 6.08 40.26 -3.93
N LEU A 784 6.40 39.04 -3.50
CA LEU A 784 5.48 38.20 -2.71
C LEU A 784 5.13 38.88 -1.37
N LEU A 785 6.14 39.34 -0.63
CA LEU A 785 5.97 40.11 0.62
C LEU A 785 5.30 41.49 0.44
N ALA A 786 5.09 41.93 -0.80
CA ALA A 786 4.39 43.16 -1.17
C ALA A 786 2.95 42.92 -1.68
N THR A 787 2.47 41.67 -1.68
CA THR A 787 1.22 41.29 -2.33
C THR A 787 0.01 41.69 -1.49
N GLU A 788 -0.94 42.37 -2.13
CA GLU A 788 -2.27 42.68 -1.61
C GLU A 788 -3.28 42.42 -2.72
N THR A 789 -4.32 41.63 -2.42
CA THR A 789 -5.34 41.18 -3.38
C THR A 789 -6.72 41.66 -2.96
N GLU A 790 -7.79 41.36 -3.70
CA GLU A 790 -9.16 41.54 -3.19
C GLU A 790 -9.46 40.68 -1.94
N SER A 791 -8.76 39.55 -1.76
CA SER A 791 -9.08 38.50 -0.79
C SER A 791 -8.16 38.45 0.44
N PHE A 792 -6.93 39.00 0.38
CA PHE A 792 -5.93 38.89 1.45
C PHE A 792 -4.79 39.92 1.35
N TRP A 793 -3.98 39.98 2.41
CA TRP A 793 -2.71 40.69 2.49
C TRP A 793 -1.57 39.72 2.80
N PHE A 794 -0.39 39.97 2.23
CA PHE A 794 0.86 39.27 2.57
C PHE A 794 1.92 40.22 3.17
N GLY A 795 2.92 39.62 3.81
CA GLY A 795 4.11 40.28 4.36
C GLY A 795 3.78 41.38 5.36
N ALA A 796 4.39 42.55 5.19
CA ALA A 796 4.24 43.66 6.12
C ALA A 796 2.81 44.26 6.15
N ALA A 797 2.03 44.09 5.07
CA ALA A 797 0.62 44.50 5.03
C ALA A 797 -0.25 43.59 5.90
N ALA A 798 0.02 42.28 5.91
CA ALA A 798 -0.70 41.30 6.74
C ALA A 798 -0.61 41.63 8.24
N PHE A 799 0.60 41.90 8.74
CA PHE A 799 0.80 42.30 10.14
C PHE A 799 0.08 43.62 10.51
N ARG A 800 0.02 44.59 9.58
CA ARG A 800 -0.68 45.86 9.81
C ARG A 800 -2.19 45.67 9.86
N ALA A 801 -2.76 44.87 8.95
CA ALA A 801 -4.18 44.53 8.93
C ALA A 801 -4.59 43.75 10.18
N TRP A 802 -3.79 42.75 10.60
CA TRP A 802 -4.03 41.98 11.82
C TRP A 802 -4.00 42.85 13.08
N ALA A 803 -3.02 43.77 13.18
CA ALA A 803 -2.95 44.73 14.26
C ALA A 803 -4.17 45.66 14.32
N GLU A 804 -4.62 46.15 13.16
CA GLU A 804 -5.76 47.05 13.03
C GLU A 804 -7.09 46.37 13.39
N ASP A 805 -7.33 45.15 12.91
CA ASP A 805 -8.56 44.39 13.15
C ASP A 805 -8.77 44.05 14.64
N ILE A 806 -7.70 43.64 15.34
CA ILE A 806 -7.73 43.48 16.80
C ILE A 806 -8.00 44.82 17.50
N GLU A 807 -7.29 45.89 17.13
CA GLU A 807 -7.36 47.18 17.81
C GLU A 807 -8.74 47.83 17.67
N GLN A 808 -9.32 47.77 16.46
CA GLN A 808 -10.67 48.25 16.15
C GLN A 808 -11.79 47.46 16.86
N GLY A 809 -11.48 46.29 17.42
CA GLY A 809 -12.39 45.58 18.33
C GLY A 809 -13.20 44.47 17.69
N ARG A 810 -12.65 43.74 16.72
CA ARG A 810 -13.23 42.49 16.18
C ARG A 810 -13.80 41.56 17.25
N PHE A 811 -13.18 41.52 18.42
CA PHE A 811 -13.56 40.64 19.54
C PHE A 811 -14.49 41.28 20.58
N ASP A 812 -14.83 42.57 20.49
CA ASP A 812 -15.61 43.31 21.51
C ASP A 812 -17.03 42.73 21.73
N GLY A 813 -17.60 42.07 20.72
CA GLY A 813 -18.92 41.43 20.79
C GLY A 813 -18.91 39.90 20.86
N VAL A 814 -17.75 39.25 20.78
CA VAL A 814 -17.61 37.79 20.75
C VAL A 814 -17.76 37.23 22.16
N LYS A 815 -18.53 36.14 22.32
CA LYS A 815 -18.67 35.44 23.61
C LYS A 815 -17.61 34.33 23.76
N PRO A 816 -17.24 33.93 25.00
CA PRO A 816 -16.31 32.83 25.22
C PRO A 816 -16.69 31.52 24.52
N GLU A 817 -17.98 31.22 24.43
CA GLU A 817 -18.53 30.04 23.74
C GLU A 817 -18.52 30.14 22.20
N GLU A 818 -18.27 31.32 21.64
CA GLU A 818 -18.22 31.61 20.19
C GLU A 818 -16.78 31.86 19.70
N PHE A 819 -15.79 31.80 20.60
CA PHE A 819 -14.40 32.10 20.31
C PHE A 819 -13.59 30.83 20.05
N ASP A 820 -13.40 30.48 18.78
CA ASP A 820 -12.29 29.62 18.36
C ASP A 820 -10.99 30.44 18.32
N PRO A 821 -9.99 30.18 19.18
CA PRO A 821 -8.72 30.90 19.13
C PRO A 821 -7.90 30.58 17.87
N TRP A 822 -8.07 29.42 17.22
CA TRP A 822 -7.22 29.00 16.10
C TRP A 822 -7.41 29.88 14.87
N SER A 823 -8.61 29.85 14.27
CA SER A 823 -8.96 30.66 13.09
C SER A 823 -8.99 32.16 13.38
N ALA A 824 -9.24 32.55 14.63
CA ALA A 824 -9.30 33.95 15.04
C ALA A 824 -7.92 34.61 15.22
N HIS A 825 -6.92 33.90 15.74
CA HIS A 825 -5.64 34.51 16.14
C HIS A 825 -4.44 33.56 16.08
N THR A 826 -4.55 32.36 16.65
CA THR A 826 -3.39 31.47 16.89
C THR A 826 -2.77 30.93 15.60
N ALA A 827 -3.54 30.70 14.54
CA ALA A 827 -3.00 30.29 13.24
C ALA A 827 -2.03 31.35 12.64
N TYR A 828 -2.26 32.64 12.87
CA TYR A 828 -1.36 33.71 12.42
C TYR A 828 -0.07 33.80 13.27
N VAL A 829 -0.17 33.49 14.58
CA VAL A 829 0.99 33.32 15.47
C VAL A 829 1.82 32.12 15.03
N CYS A 830 1.17 31.01 14.66
CA CYS A 830 1.84 29.81 14.15
C CYS A 830 2.63 30.12 12.87
N GLY A 831 2.02 30.80 11.90
CA GLY A 831 2.72 31.26 10.69
C GLY A 831 3.92 32.16 10.99
N LEU A 832 3.77 33.13 11.91
CA LEU A 832 4.87 34.00 12.36
C LEU A 832 6.03 33.20 12.97
N ALA A 833 5.73 32.29 13.92
CA ALA A 833 6.73 31.49 14.62
C ALA A 833 7.46 30.53 13.66
N THR A 834 6.73 29.95 12.71
CA THR A 834 7.27 29.07 11.66
C THR A 834 8.23 29.84 10.76
N ASN A 835 7.82 30.99 10.24
CA ASN A 835 8.63 31.85 9.37
C ASN A 835 9.92 32.32 10.06
N ALA A 836 9.83 32.65 11.34
CA ALA A 836 10.97 33.08 12.13
C ALA A 836 12.01 31.97 12.40
N SER A 837 11.58 30.71 12.42
CA SER A 837 12.39 29.58 12.92
C SER A 837 12.87 28.63 11.82
N CYS A 838 12.04 28.41 10.79
CA CYS A 838 12.22 27.31 9.84
C CYS A 838 12.82 27.76 8.50
N CYS A 839 12.82 29.06 8.21
CA CYS A 839 13.28 29.59 6.92
C CYS A 839 14.80 29.39 6.70
N HIS A 840 15.56 29.14 7.76
CA HIS A 840 17.02 29.05 7.72
C HIS A 840 17.54 27.90 6.88
N ALA A 841 16.87 26.73 6.89
CA ALA A 841 17.28 25.58 6.07
C ALA A 841 17.26 25.92 4.56
N PHE A 842 16.20 26.58 4.10
CA PHE A 842 16.12 27.06 2.71
C PHE A 842 17.18 28.12 2.40
N LEU A 843 17.39 29.10 3.30
CA LEU A 843 18.37 30.17 3.11
C LEU A 843 19.81 29.62 3.04
N GLU A 844 20.15 28.64 3.87
CA GLU A 844 21.45 27.95 3.84
C GLU A 844 21.63 27.16 2.55
N LYS A 845 20.60 26.39 2.13
CA LYS A 845 20.64 25.64 0.86
C LYS A 845 20.73 26.56 -0.37
N ALA A 846 20.03 27.70 -0.35
CA ALA A 846 20.11 28.73 -1.37
C ALA A 846 21.54 29.29 -1.52
N MET A 847 22.23 29.54 -0.40
CA MET A 847 23.64 29.99 -0.40
C MET A 847 24.63 28.89 -0.79
N GLU A 848 24.38 27.63 -0.44
CA GLU A 848 25.22 26.50 -0.86
C GLU A 848 25.21 26.37 -2.39
N LEU A 849 24.01 26.42 -2.99
CA LEU A 849 23.81 26.31 -4.44
C LEU A 849 24.15 27.61 -5.20
N ASN A 850 24.06 28.77 -4.54
CA ASN A 850 24.36 30.09 -5.11
C ASN A 850 25.26 30.91 -4.16
N PRO A 851 26.59 30.68 -4.17
CA PRO A 851 27.53 31.31 -3.23
C PRO A 851 27.62 32.84 -3.27
N ASP A 852 27.06 33.48 -4.30
CA ASP A 852 26.94 34.93 -4.44
C ASP A 852 25.78 35.54 -3.63
N LEU A 853 24.77 34.75 -3.22
CA LEU A 853 23.62 35.20 -2.42
C LEU A 853 23.97 35.40 -0.93
N THR A 854 25.17 35.93 -0.63
CA THR A 854 25.70 36.06 0.74
C THR A 854 24.87 36.96 1.66
N PHE A 855 24.05 37.85 1.09
CA PHE A 855 23.11 38.71 1.83
C PHE A 855 21.99 37.92 2.52
N LEU A 856 21.74 36.66 2.15
CA LEU A 856 20.77 35.81 2.84
C LEU A 856 21.11 35.55 4.32
N LYS A 857 22.37 35.81 4.73
CA LYS A 857 22.76 35.85 6.16
C LYS A 857 22.13 37.02 6.92
N GLU A 858 22.01 38.19 6.29
CA GLU A 858 21.31 39.37 6.85
C GLU A 858 19.81 39.08 6.94
N VAL A 859 19.24 38.48 5.90
CA VAL A 859 17.83 38.03 5.86
C VAL A 859 17.53 37.02 6.97
N GLY A 860 18.37 36.00 7.14
CA GLY A 860 18.24 35.02 8.23
C GLY A 860 18.33 35.66 9.62
N ALA A 861 19.22 36.63 9.82
CA ALA A 861 19.30 37.38 11.08
C ALA A 861 18.03 38.19 11.38
N LEU A 862 17.37 38.74 10.35
CA LEU A 862 16.10 39.46 10.50
C LEU A 862 14.93 38.52 10.83
N TYR A 863 14.82 37.35 10.19
CA TYR A 863 13.81 36.34 10.57
C TYR A 863 14.06 35.81 11.99
N LYS A 864 15.31 35.58 12.37
CA LYS A 864 15.66 35.24 13.76
C LYS A 864 15.24 36.33 14.75
N ARG A 865 15.38 37.62 14.38
CA ARG A 865 14.89 38.72 15.21
C ARG A 865 13.36 38.71 15.37
N CYS A 866 12.61 38.28 14.36
CA CYS A 866 11.17 38.00 14.54
C CYS A 866 10.95 36.89 15.59
N GLY A 867 11.76 35.83 15.60
CA GLY A 867 11.67 34.75 16.60
C GLY A 867 11.91 35.26 18.03
N GLU A 868 12.92 36.12 18.20
CA GLU A 868 13.15 36.83 19.46
C GLU A 868 11.95 37.69 19.87
N MET A 869 11.41 38.49 18.95
CA MET A 869 10.23 39.34 19.21
C MET A 869 8.95 38.55 19.52
N TRP A 870 8.88 37.27 19.14
CA TRP A 870 7.75 36.40 19.45
C TRP A 870 7.84 35.82 20.87
N ASN A 871 9.00 35.30 21.32
CA ASN A 871 9.09 34.53 22.58
C ASN A 871 10.38 34.75 23.41
N HIS A 872 11.28 35.67 23.04
CA HIS A 872 12.56 35.90 23.76
C HIS A 872 13.01 37.38 23.81
N ASP A 873 12.09 38.34 23.97
CA ASP A 873 12.35 39.79 23.98
C ASP A 873 12.21 40.39 25.39
N ASN A 874 12.77 39.68 26.39
CA ASN A 874 12.82 40.09 27.80
C ASN A 874 11.44 40.42 28.44
N GLY A 875 10.36 39.75 28.03
CA GLY A 875 9.01 39.99 28.55
C GLY A 875 8.28 41.15 27.86
N ASN A 876 8.85 41.70 26.78
CA ASN A 876 8.18 42.59 25.82
C ASN A 876 7.86 41.87 24.50
N ASP A 877 8.08 40.56 24.43
CA ASP A 877 7.73 39.67 23.32
C ASP A 877 6.22 39.40 23.23
N LEU A 878 5.77 38.92 22.07
CA LEU A 878 4.36 38.71 21.76
C LEU A 878 3.68 37.71 22.71
N GLU A 879 4.37 36.65 23.13
CA GLU A 879 3.88 35.67 24.10
C GLU A 879 3.68 36.32 25.49
N ALA A 880 4.68 37.04 26.01
CA ALA A 880 4.58 37.76 27.29
C ALA A 880 3.51 38.88 27.30
N LEU A 881 3.21 39.47 26.14
CA LEU A 881 2.12 40.44 25.98
C LEU A 881 0.71 39.80 25.95
N GLY A 882 0.62 38.46 25.95
CA GLY A 882 -0.64 37.72 25.87
C GLY A 882 -1.24 37.66 24.46
N GLY A 883 -0.43 37.91 23.43
CA GLY A 883 -0.80 37.82 22.01
C GLY A 883 -0.17 36.65 21.27
N GLY A 884 0.51 35.74 21.98
CA GLY A 884 1.11 34.52 21.44
C GLY A 884 0.15 33.33 21.41
N PHE A 885 0.67 32.11 21.58
CA PHE A 885 -0.13 30.88 21.54
C PHE A 885 -1.16 30.78 22.66
N ASN A 886 -0.84 31.31 23.85
CA ASN A 886 -1.73 31.30 25.02
C ASN A 886 -2.68 32.52 25.07
N VAL A 887 -3.06 33.06 23.91
CA VAL A 887 -4.00 34.19 23.80
C VAL A 887 -5.35 33.88 24.45
N THR A 888 -5.93 34.87 25.13
CA THR A 888 -7.28 34.77 25.70
C THR A 888 -8.21 35.81 25.11
N LEU A 889 -9.51 35.50 25.03
CA LEU A 889 -10.52 36.46 24.60
C LEU A 889 -10.50 37.74 25.46
N GLU A 890 -10.24 37.62 26.77
CA GLU A 890 -10.05 38.77 27.68
C GLU A 890 -8.89 39.67 27.23
N ALA A 891 -7.76 39.12 26.79
CA ALA A 891 -6.62 39.89 26.30
C ALA A 891 -6.91 40.63 24.98
N LEU A 892 -7.78 40.06 24.14
CA LEU A 892 -8.23 40.66 22.87
C LEU A 892 -9.39 41.66 23.06
N GLN A 893 -10.18 41.54 24.13
CA GLN A 893 -11.25 42.49 24.48
C GLN A 893 -10.72 43.68 25.30
N ASP A 894 -9.74 43.48 26.19
CA ASP A 894 -9.14 44.59 26.94
C ASP A 894 -8.36 45.53 26.00
N LYS A 895 -8.84 46.77 25.90
CA LYS A 895 -8.28 47.80 24.99
C LYS A 895 -6.80 48.12 25.25
N GLN A 896 -6.31 47.98 26.47
CA GLN A 896 -4.92 48.26 26.84
C GLN A 896 -4.00 47.06 26.59
N ARG A 897 -4.49 45.82 26.74
CA ARG A 897 -3.77 44.59 26.38
C ARG A 897 -3.69 44.46 24.86
N ARG A 898 -4.83 44.52 24.16
CA ARG A 898 -4.90 44.39 22.70
C ARG A 898 -4.13 45.49 21.96
N GLY A 899 -4.11 46.71 22.48
CA GLY A 899 -3.31 47.81 21.91
C GLY A 899 -1.80 47.56 21.99
N ARG A 900 -1.32 46.84 23.02
CA ARG A 900 0.09 46.43 23.12
C ARG A 900 0.41 45.29 22.15
N ILE A 901 -0.50 44.33 22.00
CA ILE A 901 -0.40 43.26 20.98
C ILE A 901 -0.33 43.90 19.58
N ALA A 902 -1.26 44.79 19.23
CA ALA A 902 -1.29 45.51 17.96
C ALA A 902 -0.03 46.35 17.71
N ALA A 903 0.53 47.00 18.74
CA ALA A 903 1.80 47.71 18.63
C ALA A 903 2.96 46.75 18.28
N LYS A 904 3.06 45.59 18.95
CA LYS A 904 4.08 44.57 18.67
C LYS A 904 3.94 43.99 17.27
N LEU A 905 2.71 43.72 16.80
CA LEU A 905 2.44 43.31 15.41
C LEU A 905 2.92 44.35 14.38
N ARG A 906 2.83 45.66 14.69
CA ARG A 906 3.39 46.72 13.83
C ARG A 906 4.92 46.78 13.86
N GLU A 907 5.59 46.34 14.92
CA GLU A 907 7.04 46.15 14.94
C GLU A 907 7.45 45.00 14.00
N PHE A 908 6.75 43.87 14.01
CA PHE A 908 6.97 42.78 13.05
C PHE A 908 6.85 43.26 11.60
N ALA A 909 5.84 44.10 11.30
CA ALA A 909 5.69 44.71 9.98
C ALA A 909 6.90 45.57 9.56
N GLN A 910 7.65 46.17 10.50
CA GLN A 910 8.87 46.93 10.19
C GLN A 910 10.04 46.01 9.87
N VAL A 911 10.21 44.91 10.61
CA VAL A 911 11.26 43.91 10.33
C VAL A 911 11.02 43.22 8.98
N THR A 912 9.76 42.85 8.67
CA THR A 912 9.39 42.30 7.36
C THR A 912 9.62 43.29 6.21
N GLU A 913 9.45 44.59 6.44
CA GLU A 913 9.76 45.64 5.46
C GLU A 913 11.27 45.74 5.19
N GLU A 914 12.11 45.64 6.23
CA GLU A 914 13.58 45.65 6.04
C GLU A 914 14.07 44.34 5.38
N ILE A 915 13.48 43.18 5.68
CA ILE A 915 13.72 41.93 4.94
C ILE A 915 13.46 42.14 3.44
N ARG A 916 12.27 42.66 3.10
CA ARG A 916 11.88 42.97 1.72
C ARG A 916 12.89 43.91 1.06
N ARG A 917 13.35 44.93 1.79
CA ARG A 917 14.30 45.94 1.31
C ARG A 917 15.70 45.39 1.08
N VAL A 918 16.25 44.58 1.99
CA VAL A 918 17.57 43.94 1.83
C VAL A 918 17.57 43.07 0.59
N VAL A 919 16.59 42.17 0.46
CA VAL A 919 16.48 41.28 -0.70
C VAL A 919 16.31 42.08 -1.99
N TYR A 920 15.42 43.08 -2.03
CA TYR A 920 15.22 43.94 -3.20
C TYR A 920 16.47 44.77 -3.58
N ARG A 921 17.23 45.26 -2.60
CA ARG A 921 18.46 46.03 -2.83
C ARG A 921 19.50 45.18 -3.57
N GLU A 922 19.80 44.01 -3.03
CA GLU A 922 20.90 43.16 -3.51
C GLU A 922 20.60 42.47 -4.85
N ILE A 923 19.32 42.13 -5.13
CA ILE A 923 18.91 41.60 -6.44
C ILE A 923 19.04 42.64 -7.56
N ASN A 924 18.76 43.91 -7.25
CA ASN A 924 18.76 44.99 -8.25
C ASN A 924 20.11 45.74 -8.34
N ASP A 925 21.07 45.48 -7.44
CA ASP A 925 22.40 46.07 -7.52
C ASP A 925 23.18 45.45 -8.69
N THR A 926 23.27 46.22 -9.78
CA THR A 926 23.80 45.78 -11.07
C THR A 926 25.32 45.60 -11.09
N SER A 927 25.98 45.69 -9.93
CA SER A 927 27.41 45.42 -9.75
C SER A 927 27.78 43.93 -9.73
N VAL A 928 26.84 43.03 -9.39
CA VAL A 928 27.07 41.58 -9.33
C VAL A 928 26.99 40.93 -10.73
N ILE A 929 26.00 41.32 -11.53
CA ILE A 929 25.69 40.69 -12.84
C ILE A 929 26.83 40.87 -13.86
N LYS A 930 27.60 41.98 -13.79
CA LYS A 930 28.65 42.31 -14.78
C LYS A 930 29.95 41.50 -14.71
N LYS A 931 30.09 40.54 -13.78
CA LYS A 931 31.29 39.68 -13.68
C LYS A 931 31.20 38.33 -14.40
N ALA A 932 30.01 37.88 -14.80
CA ALA A 932 29.86 36.60 -15.49
C ALA A 932 30.17 36.67 -16.99
N ASP A 933 29.84 37.79 -17.65
CA ASP A 933 29.97 37.97 -19.11
C ASP A 933 31.39 38.30 -19.61
N SER A 934 32.42 38.19 -18.76
CA SER A 934 33.83 38.40 -19.14
C SER A 934 34.68 37.12 -19.19
N LEU A 935 34.04 35.95 -19.04
CA LEU A 935 34.67 34.62 -19.07
C LEU A 935 33.90 33.61 -19.96
N ARG A 936 33.40 34.08 -21.11
CA ARG A 936 32.97 33.25 -22.25
C ARG A 936 33.64 33.72 -23.53
#